data_AF-A0A0F4QHM5-F1
#
_entry.id   AF-A0A0F4QHM5-F1
#
_cell.length_a   1.000
_cell.length_b   1.000
_cell.length_c   1.000
_cell.angle_alpha   90.00
_cell.angle_beta   90.00
_cell.angle_gamma   90.00
#
_symmetry.space_group_name_H-M   'P 1'
#
loop_
_entity.id
_entity.type
_entity.pdbx_description
1 polymer ?
#
loop_
_entity_poly.entity_id
_entity_poly.type
_entity_poly.pdbx_seq_one_letter_code
_entity_poly.pdbx_strand_id
1 'polypeptide(L)'
;MTNNSIQLEDIRARRSILALITYSLVLCMLFVFYSPSALAMRHAMGQQDHEVAYTDQLMTQLEVLKDNTEKALYYVNKYADKPAQRAQALTIYRQSLKAMRAQLSTLAALSHKEIHEQLAEAMAEQDQTAMTLNKRILAAYEAHWPVIADNLKRQTLAERANLADAQALERYLSNIQFGRSHHQYDNDQLPFGPLPNVAHRPADSIQALQARLGIAPQSLAMSALQRAESQDLSAYLALNVDTARTAELEQLAASLNSDPVQIYQYVYNHIEYVPAFGSIQGADYTRQTQRGNAFDQASLMISLLRLSGVPARYVYGSVEVDPEQVKNWVGGVAVIEAAQNLLGQGGVPNVIIKGAEDSVVSYGLEHVWVEFYQDGQWHAADPSFKQYEYSEGVDLKAALQLDGRSLTDSLLDGAEQNEIEGWVKHLNRGGLESKLQSAKLQLENALEQSFPGATVQEVLGEKVILQQNGVVLPTLPYHTIRASQALKHIPDNLRHKFKYELQSGASGLPQTHIRLEKSLPEILGYQTALSFTPATRADSEVLRNYLPSDLSDVSQLPKTFPYGLANVKAEISISGNTVVSGGNFAIGDELQASMGFWSPRFGWELSASPLIAGEYHGIGIDAHGVSREIMGDVKNQFIRLKERLESGQTSNISRHEAVGSFLQAGIYTYFASTQAQNVIASVVDEMVTYRQPSYGTFSTNLSVSYRFGVPFRVEPIGFTMDVDQLSNNTESSTNCWDTWHTFNKHIGGISSYLENRIPEILLTKGGNTGQGVSAIAALNIASNLGQKIYTLTQSNLDSLQQVTIDSQARSEILIAVQAGKTVLLHERPVQVGTWHGSGYVIYDQDSGAGAYKISGGANGGFLSDDAAGTLTWLGFVAGAISTVALSFLFYVAAIITVLLLVDLLLDYRAIDHRCAGLGGLIMLAVGVSIAGIFAAPLMGIVLMYTGLLAGNAPLTVANSSICRN
;
A
#
# COMPACT_ATOMS: atom_id res chain seq x y z
N MET A 1 20.04 -8.22 42.18
CA MET A 1 21.34 -8.09 41.47
C MET A 1 21.99 -9.46 41.40
N THR A 2 21.98 -10.08 40.22
CA THR A 2 22.76 -11.28 39.87
C THR A 2 22.90 -11.26 38.37
N ASN A 3 24.12 -11.13 37.86
CA ASN A 3 24.35 -10.70 36.47
C ASN A 3 24.58 -11.91 35.56
N ASN A 4 23.53 -12.41 34.92
CA ASN A 4 23.61 -13.51 33.94
C ASN A 4 23.90 -12.96 32.52
N SER A 5 25.04 -12.31 32.35
CA SER A 5 25.54 -11.94 31.02
C SER A 5 26.04 -13.19 30.29
N ILE A 6 25.38 -13.55 29.18
CA ILE A 6 25.87 -14.60 28.28
C ILE A 6 27.22 -14.14 27.72
N GLN A 7 28.28 -14.89 28.00
CA GLN A 7 29.63 -14.56 27.56
C GLN A 7 29.79 -14.81 26.05
N LEU A 8 30.48 -13.90 25.37
CA LEU A 8 30.58 -13.91 23.89
C LEU A 8 31.39 -15.10 23.32
N GLU A 9 32.03 -15.89 24.18
CA GLU A 9 32.93 -16.98 23.80
C GLU A 9 32.20 -18.29 23.44
N ASP A 10 31.05 -18.58 24.06
CA ASP A 10 30.26 -19.79 23.78
C ASP A 10 29.76 -19.84 22.31
N ILE A 11 29.49 -18.67 21.73
CA ILE A 11 29.07 -18.53 20.33
C ILE A 11 30.26 -18.81 19.38
N ARG A 12 31.47 -18.36 19.74
CA ARG A 12 32.70 -18.50 18.93
C ARG A 12 33.17 -19.95 18.76
N ALA A 13 32.76 -20.85 19.66
CA ALA A 13 33.16 -22.27 19.60
C ALA A 13 32.50 -23.06 18.44
N ARG A 14 31.29 -22.69 17.99
CA ARG A 14 30.49 -23.50 17.05
C ARG A 14 30.77 -23.20 15.58
N ARG A 15 32.00 -23.53 15.13
CA ARG A 15 32.46 -23.37 13.73
C ARG A 15 31.53 -23.93 12.66
N SER A 16 30.71 -24.94 12.99
CA SER A 16 29.72 -25.52 12.07
C SER A 16 28.63 -24.55 11.64
N ILE A 17 28.19 -23.62 12.51
CA ILE A 17 27.13 -22.65 12.18
C ILE A 17 27.65 -21.61 11.19
N LEU A 18 28.84 -21.05 11.46
CA LEU A 18 29.48 -20.10 10.55
C LEU A 18 29.81 -20.75 9.20
N ALA A 19 30.30 -21.99 9.21
CA ALA A 19 30.52 -22.76 7.99
C ALA A 19 29.22 -23.00 7.20
N LEU A 20 28.11 -23.34 7.88
CA LEU A 20 26.81 -23.51 7.22
C LEU A 20 26.36 -22.22 6.53
N ILE A 21 26.43 -21.08 7.23
CA ILE A 21 26.08 -19.75 6.69
C ILE A 21 26.97 -19.41 5.48
N THR A 22 28.29 -19.60 5.58
CA THR A 22 29.23 -19.33 4.49
C THR A 22 29.00 -20.26 3.29
N TYR A 23 28.76 -21.56 3.50
CA TYR A 23 28.48 -22.48 2.40
C TYR A 23 27.12 -22.21 1.76
N SER A 24 26.08 -21.83 2.52
CA SER A 24 24.80 -21.38 1.96
C SER A 24 24.95 -20.10 1.13
N LEU A 25 25.68 -19.09 1.63
CA LEU A 25 25.97 -17.86 0.88
C LEU A 25 26.74 -18.15 -0.42
N VAL A 26 27.75 -19.03 -0.37
CA VAL A 26 28.50 -19.45 -1.56
C VAL A 26 27.65 -20.27 -2.52
N LEU A 27 26.71 -21.11 -2.05
CA LEU A 27 25.78 -21.83 -2.92
C LEU A 27 24.82 -20.88 -3.64
N CYS A 28 24.27 -19.89 -2.92
CA CYS A 28 23.45 -18.83 -3.50
C CYS A 28 24.22 -18.04 -4.56
N MET A 29 25.45 -17.61 -4.26
CA MET A 29 26.30 -16.92 -5.23
C MET A 29 26.62 -17.77 -6.46
N LEU A 30 26.89 -19.07 -6.31
CA LEU A 30 27.23 -19.95 -7.42
C LEU A 30 26.05 -20.34 -8.33
N PHE A 31 24.80 -20.27 -7.83
CA PHE A 31 23.61 -20.51 -8.65
C PHE A 31 23.07 -19.28 -9.38
N VAL A 32 23.20 -18.07 -8.79
CA VAL A 32 22.70 -16.82 -9.39
C VAL A 32 23.35 -16.47 -10.73
N PHE A 33 24.56 -16.97 -11.03
CA PHE A 33 25.26 -16.71 -12.28
C PHE A 33 24.95 -17.68 -13.45
N TYR A 34 24.00 -18.61 -13.31
CA TYR A 34 23.52 -19.42 -14.43
C TYR A 34 22.33 -18.75 -15.14
N SER A 35 22.63 -18.19 -16.31
CA SER A 35 21.86 -17.23 -17.11
C SER A 35 20.32 -17.29 -17.06
N PRO A 36 19.62 -16.13 -17.15
CA PRO A 36 18.16 -16.08 -17.29
C PRO A 36 17.61 -16.90 -18.47
N SER A 37 18.41 -17.08 -19.53
CA SER A 37 18.08 -17.96 -20.67
C SER A 37 17.95 -19.44 -20.28
N ALA A 38 18.66 -19.92 -19.25
CA ALA A 38 18.53 -21.29 -18.76
C ALA A 38 17.26 -21.49 -17.93
N LEU A 39 16.86 -20.50 -17.13
CA LEU A 39 15.59 -20.51 -16.40
C LEU A 39 14.39 -20.35 -17.36
N ALA A 40 14.46 -19.43 -18.31
CA ALA A 40 13.45 -19.29 -19.38
C ALA A 40 13.32 -20.58 -20.21
N MET A 41 14.44 -21.22 -20.56
CA MET A 41 14.43 -22.51 -21.26
C MET A 41 13.85 -23.62 -20.38
N ARG A 42 14.17 -23.69 -19.08
CA ARG A 42 13.57 -24.68 -18.15
C ARG A 42 12.07 -24.47 -17.96
N HIS A 43 11.59 -23.22 -17.96
CA HIS A 43 10.16 -22.91 -17.87
C HIS A 43 9.43 -23.24 -19.17
N ALA A 44 10.03 -22.92 -20.33
CA ALA A 44 9.52 -23.32 -21.65
C ALA A 44 9.51 -24.86 -21.85
N MET A 45 10.47 -25.58 -21.26
CA MET A 45 10.48 -27.05 -21.21
C MET A 45 9.57 -27.64 -20.11
N GLY A 46 8.87 -26.80 -19.35
CA GLY A 46 7.95 -27.20 -18.28
C GLY A 46 6.47 -27.22 -18.67
N GLN A 47 6.12 -26.73 -19.87
CA GLN A 47 4.74 -26.84 -20.37
C GLN A 47 4.46 -28.28 -20.82
N GLN A 48 3.64 -28.99 -20.06
CA GLN A 48 2.91 -30.13 -20.60
C GLN A 48 1.83 -29.62 -21.56
N ASP A 49 1.80 -30.15 -22.77
CA ASP A 49 0.75 -29.89 -23.75
C ASP A 49 -0.61 -30.41 -23.23
N HIS A 50 -1.36 -29.53 -22.57
CA HIS A 50 -2.79 -29.70 -22.40
C HIS A 50 -3.49 -29.16 -23.66
N GLU A 51 -4.35 -29.97 -24.29
CA GLU A 51 -5.22 -29.48 -25.37
C GLU A 51 -6.13 -28.38 -24.83
N VAL A 52 -5.88 -27.14 -25.25
CA VAL A 52 -6.70 -25.99 -24.88
C VAL A 52 -8.06 -26.13 -25.57
N ALA A 53 -9.13 -26.28 -24.79
CA ALA A 53 -10.48 -26.50 -25.29
C ALA A 53 -10.90 -25.45 -26.33
N TYR A 54 -11.61 -25.87 -27.37
CA TYR A 54 -12.02 -24.99 -28.47
C TYR A 54 -12.89 -23.83 -28.00
N THR A 55 -13.73 -24.06 -26.98
CA THR A 55 -14.55 -23.02 -26.34
C THR A 55 -13.70 -21.96 -25.66
N ASP A 56 -12.60 -22.36 -24.99
CA ASP A 56 -11.73 -21.42 -24.30
C ASP A 56 -10.90 -20.60 -25.32
N GLN A 57 -10.39 -21.25 -26.39
CA GLN A 57 -9.78 -20.56 -27.53
C GLN A 57 -10.73 -19.53 -28.18
N LEU A 58 -12.01 -19.88 -28.32
CA LEU A 58 -13.03 -18.99 -28.88
C LEU A 58 -13.30 -17.78 -27.98
N MET A 59 -13.38 -17.97 -26.67
CA MET A 59 -13.58 -16.87 -25.71
C MET A 59 -12.43 -15.85 -25.81
N THR A 60 -11.17 -16.29 -25.84
CA THR A 60 -10.02 -15.39 -26.07
C THR A 60 -10.11 -14.64 -27.40
N GLN A 61 -10.54 -15.30 -28.49
CA GLN A 61 -10.68 -14.62 -29.79
C GLN A 61 -11.88 -13.65 -29.83
N LEU A 62 -12.92 -13.85 -29.01
CA LEU A 62 -14.04 -12.93 -28.85
C LEU A 62 -13.68 -11.71 -27.97
N GLU A 63 -12.81 -11.88 -26.99
CA GLU A 63 -12.20 -10.79 -26.22
C GLU A 63 -11.29 -9.92 -27.10
N VAL A 64 -10.42 -10.54 -27.92
CA VAL A 64 -9.64 -9.84 -28.94
C VAL A 64 -10.54 -9.11 -29.95
N LEU A 65 -11.72 -9.65 -30.29
CA LEU A 65 -12.71 -8.96 -31.13
C LEU A 65 -13.32 -7.74 -30.41
N LYS A 66 -13.59 -7.82 -29.11
CA LYS A 66 -14.09 -6.71 -28.28
C LYS A 66 -13.08 -5.55 -28.29
N ASP A 67 -11.83 -5.82 -27.92
CA ASP A 67 -10.72 -4.85 -27.90
C ASP A 67 -10.49 -4.19 -29.28
N ASN A 68 -10.53 -4.98 -30.37
CA ASN A 68 -10.43 -4.44 -31.73
C ASN A 68 -11.61 -3.50 -32.08
N THR A 69 -12.80 -3.78 -31.56
CA THR A 69 -14.00 -2.96 -31.79
C THR A 69 -13.91 -1.65 -31.01
N GLU A 70 -13.54 -1.69 -29.73
CA GLU A 70 -13.37 -0.49 -28.90
C GLU A 70 -12.23 0.40 -29.41
N LYS A 71 -11.09 -0.20 -29.80
CA LYS A 71 -9.98 0.53 -30.44
C LYS A 71 -10.44 1.24 -31.73
N ALA A 72 -11.30 0.60 -32.53
CA ALA A 72 -11.85 1.21 -33.74
C ALA A 72 -12.84 2.36 -33.43
N LEU A 73 -13.74 2.16 -32.47
CA LEU A 73 -14.71 3.19 -32.05
C LEU A 73 -14.01 4.42 -31.47
N TYR A 74 -12.95 4.23 -30.68
CA TYR A 74 -12.13 5.32 -30.19
C TYR A 74 -11.60 6.21 -31.32
N TYR A 75 -10.98 5.66 -32.37
CA TYR A 75 -10.49 6.49 -33.48
C TYR A 75 -11.60 7.16 -34.28
N VAL A 76 -12.76 6.51 -34.45
CA VAL A 76 -13.91 7.14 -35.13
C VAL A 76 -14.51 8.29 -34.32
N ASN A 77 -14.35 8.28 -32.98
CA ASN A 77 -14.73 9.38 -32.09
C ASN A 77 -13.64 10.46 -32.00
N LYS A 78 -12.36 10.11 -31.80
CA LYS A 78 -11.22 11.04 -31.79
C LYS A 78 -11.14 11.91 -33.05
N TYR A 79 -11.49 11.31 -34.18
CA TYR A 79 -11.49 11.98 -35.48
C TYR A 79 -12.88 12.50 -35.88
N ALA A 80 -13.80 12.80 -34.95
CA ALA A 80 -15.17 13.22 -35.24
C ALA A 80 -15.28 14.28 -36.37
N ASP A 81 -14.44 15.31 -36.31
CA ASP A 81 -14.38 16.45 -37.25
C ASP A 81 -13.45 16.22 -38.46
N LYS A 82 -12.89 15.01 -38.60
CA LYS A 82 -11.87 14.63 -39.60
C LYS A 82 -12.36 13.44 -40.46
N PRO A 83 -13.24 13.65 -41.45
CA PRO A 83 -13.98 12.56 -42.12
C PRO A 83 -13.12 11.51 -42.83
N ALA A 84 -11.97 11.91 -43.40
CA ALA A 84 -11.07 10.99 -44.08
C ALA A 84 -10.44 9.99 -43.09
N GLN A 85 -10.00 10.48 -41.94
CA GLN A 85 -9.41 9.68 -40.86
C GLN A 85 -10.45 8.73 -40.23
N ARG A 86 -11.71 9.14 -40.07
CA ARG A 86 -12.80 8.23 -39.66
C ARG A 86 -13.02 7.10 -40.67
N ALA A 87 -13.03 7.42 -41.96
CA ALA A 87 -13.18 6.42 -43.03
C ALA A 87 -11.97 5.45 -43.08
N GLN A 88 -10.76 5.94 -42.81
CA GLN A 88 -9.55 5.12 -42.71
C GLN A 88 -9.61 4.18 -41.49
N ALA A 89 -10.01 4.67 -40.32
CA ALA A 89 -10.19 3.85 -39.11
C ALA A 89 -11.19 2.70 -39.34
N LEU A 90 -12.37 2.98 -39.91
CA LEU A 90 -13.35 1.96 -40.29
C LEU A 90 -12.84 0.99 -41.37
N THR A 91 -11.92 1.42 -42.23
CA THR A 91 -11.32 0.56 -43.25
C THR A 91 -10.30 -0.41 -42.65
N ILE A 92 -9.44 0.05 -41.73
CA ILE A 92 -8.50 -0.78 -40.98
C ILE A 92 -9.27 -1.80 -40.11
N TYR A 93 -10.30 -1.33 -39.40
CA TYR A 93 -11.17 -2.20 -38.61
C TYR A 93 -11.84 -3.29 -39.46
N ARG A 94 -12.38 -2.95 -40.64
CA ARG A 94 -12.93 -3.94 -41.59
C ARG A 94 -11.89 -4.99 -42.03
N GLN A 95 -10.61 -4.63 -42.16
CA GLN A 95 -9.55 -5.58 -42.49
C GLN A 95 -9.30 -6.54 -41.32
N SER A 96 -9.22 -6.04 -40.08
CA SER A 96 -9.13 -6.88 -38.86
C SER A 96 -10.29 -7.88 -38.76
N LEU A 97 -11.54 -7.41 -38.93
CA LEU A 97 -12.73 -8.28 -38.95
C LEU A 97 -12.68 -9.37 -40.04
N LYS A 98 -12.13 -9.06 -41.22
CA LYS A 98 -11.98 -10.05 -42.30
C LYS A 98 -10.96 -11.14 -41.97
N ALA A 99 -9.88 -10.80 -41.28
CA ALA A 99 -8.88 -11.77 -40.85
C ALA A 99 -9.47 -12.73 -39.79
N MET A 100 -10.07 -12.19 -38.73
CA MET A 100 -10.60 -12.98 -37.61
C MET A 100 -11.83 -13.83 -37.97
N ARG A 101 -12.71 -13.37 -38.89
CA ARG A 101 -14.01 -14.00 -39.14
C ARG A 101 -13.94 -15.49 -39.50
N ALA A 102 -12.93 -15.92 -40.25
CA ALA A 102 -12.79 -17.33 -40.63
C ALA A 102 -12.45 -18.21 -39.41
N GLN A 103 -11.42 -17.82 -38.66
CA GLN A 103 -10.98 -18.50 -37.43
C GLN A 103 -12.09 -18.57 -36.38
N LEU A 104 -12.75 -17.43 -36.10
CA LEU A 104 -13.90 -17.37 -35.18
C LEU A 104 -15.03 -18.32 -35.59
N SER A 105 -15.34 -18.41 -36.89
CA SER A 105 -16.40 -19.31 -37.39
C SER A 105 -16.05 -20.79 -37.23
N THR A 106 -14.78 -21.16 -37.45
CA THR A 106 -14.28 -22.52 -37.24
C THR A 106 -14.27 -22.88 -35.75
N LEU A 107 -13.75 -22.00 -34.90
CA LEU A 107 -13.73 -22.20 -33.45
C LEU A 107 -15.14 -22.35 -32.88
N ALA A 108 -16.11 -21.53 -33.29
CA ALA A 108 -17.50 -21.65 -32.86
C ALA A 108 -18.15 -23.00 -33.23
N ALA A 109 -17.90 -23.51 -34.44
CA ALA A 109 -18.40 -24.83 -34.83
C ALA A 109 -17.80 -25.97 -33.99
N LEU A 110 -16.53 -25.86 -33.59
CA LEU A 110 -15.83 -26.83 -32.75
C LEU A 110 -16.26 -26.73 -31.28
N SER A 111 -16.37 -25.50 -30.74
CA SER A 111 -16.86 -25.20 -29.40
C SER A 111 -18.28 -25.74 -29.19
N HIS A 112 -19.17 -25.54 -30.17
CA HIS A 112 -20.53 -26.06 -30.09
C HIS A 112 -20.55 -27.59 -29.98
N LYS A 113 -19.74 -28.28 -30.79
CA LYS A 113 -19.59 -29.75 -30.73
C LYS A 113 -19.03 -30.20 -29.37
N GLU A 114 -17.99 -29.54 -28.90
CA GLU A 114 -17.33 -29.78 -27.60
C GLU A 114 -18.29 -29.62 -26.41
N ILE A 115 -19.13 -28.57 -26.41
CA ILE A 115 -20.15 -28.34 -25.36
C ILE A 115 -21.23 -29.44 -25.38
N HIS A 116 -21.65 -29.92 -26.56
CA HIS A 116 -22.60 -31.05 -26.66
C HIS A 116 -21.97 -32.37 -26.19
N GLU A 117 -20.69 -32.60 -26.46
CA GLU A 117 -19.96 -33.79 -25.99
C GLU A 117 -19.77 -33.77 -24.47
N GLN A 118 -19.36 -32.63 -23.89
CA GLN A 118 -19.27 -32.42 -22.43
C GLN A 118 -20.64 -32.55 -21.73
N LEU A 119 -21.74 -32.16 -22.40
CA LEU A 119 -23.10 -32.39 -21.88
C LEU A 119 -23.52 -33.87 -21.92
N ALA A 120 -23.17 -34.59 -22.99
CA ALA A 120 -23.46 -36.02 -23.14
C ALA A 120 -22.67 -36.88 -22.14
N GLU A 121 -21.41 -36.53 -21.89
CA GLU A 121 -20.54 -37.16 -20.89
C GLU A 121 -21.11 -36.99 -19.48
N ALA A 122 -21.41 -35.75 -19.07
CA ALA A 122 -22.06 -35.47 -17.78
C ALA A 122 -23.41 -36.20 -17.61
N MET A 123 -24.18 -36.38 -18.69
CA MET A 123 -25.41 -37.17 -18.68
C MET A 123 -25.18 -38.68 -18.53
N ALA A 124 -24.06 -39.21 -19.02
CA ALA A 124 -23.68 -40.61 -18.85
C ALA A 124 -23.18 -40.91 -17.42
N GLU A 125 -22.39 -39.98 -16.85
CA GLU A 125 -21.89 -40.05 -15.47
C GLU A 125 -22.93 -39.69 -14.40
N GLN A 126 -24.06 -39.11 -14.83
CA GLN A 126 -25.16 -38.62 -13.98
C GLN A 126 -24.84 -37.41 -13.10
N ASP A 127 -23.71 -36.70 -13.34
CA ASP A 127 -23.38 -35.47 -12.63
C ASP A 127 -24.35 -34.34 -12.98
N GLN A 128 -25.29 -34.10 -12.07
CA GLN A 128 -26.26 -33.01 -12.18
C GLN A 128 -25.61 -31.63 -12.23
N THR A 129 -24.39 -31.47 -11.70
CA THR A 129 -23.64 -30.22 -11.66
C THR A 129 -23.11 -29.89 -13.06
N ALA A 130 -22.29 -30.76 -13.64
CA ALA A 130 -21.81 -30.62 -15.02
C ALA A 130 -22.97 -30.61 -16.04
N MET A 131 -24.02 -31.42 -15.85
CA MET A 131 -25.22 -31.37 -16.68
C MET A 131 -25.91 -30.01 -16.66
N THR A 132 -25.98 -29.35 -15.50
CA THR A 132 -26.62 -28.03 -15.35
C THR A 132 -25.73 -26.93 -15.92
N LEU A 133 -24.42 -27.01 -15.67
CA LEU A 133 -23.42 -26.09 -16.19
C LEU A 133 -23.37 -26.11 -17.72
N ASN A 134 -23.21 -27.28 -18.33
CA ASN A 134 -23.09 -27.42 -19.78
C ASN A 134 -24.37 -27.01 -20.52
N LYS A 135 -25.56 -27.20 -19.91
CA LYS A 135 -26.83 -26.63 -20.41
C LYS A 135 -26.83 -25.09 -20.39
N ARG A 136 -26.30 -24.46 -19.34
CA ARG A 136 -26.20 -22.99 -19.27
C ARG A 136 -25.21 -22.45 -20.31
N ILE A 137 -24.05 -23.09 -20.44
CA ILE A 137 -23.03 -22.71 -21.44
C ILE A 137 -23.58 -22.88 -22.87
N LEU A 138 -24.28 -23.99 -23.16
CA LEU A 138 -24.92 -24.21 -24.46
C LEU A 138 -25.97 -23.13 -24.77
N ALA A 139 -26.88 -22.84 -23.84
CA ALA A 139 -27.90 -21.81 -24.03
C ALA A 139 -27.30 -20.41 -24.22
N ALA A 140 -26.18 -20.12 -23.54
CA ALA A 140 -25.44 -18.86 -23.73
C ALA A 140 -24.73 -18.81 -25.09
N TYR A 141 -24.10 -19.90 -25.54
CA TYR A 141 -23.55 -20.00 -26.90
C TYR A 141 -24.64 -19.78 -27.96
N GLU A 142 -25.79 -20.44 -27.83
CA GLU A 142 -26.93 -20.33 -28.76
C GLU A 142 -27.55 -18.91 -28.77
N ALA A 143 -27.51 -18.20 -27.65
CA ALA A 143 -27.96 -16.81 -27.57
C ALA A 143 -26.94 -15.81 -28.17
N HIS A 144 -25.65 -15.99 -27.88
CA HIS A 144 -24.62 -14.99 -28.18
C HIS A 144 -23.95 -15.15 -29.54
N TRP A 145 -23.55 -16.38 -29.92
CA TRP A 145 -22.78 -16.59 -31.15
C TRP A 145 -23.51 -16.16 -32.43
N PRO A 146 -24.82 -16.45 -32.65
CA PRO A 146 -25.52 -16.04 -33.87
C PRO A 146 -25.55 -14.53 -34.10
N VAL A 147 -25.67 -13.73 -33.03
CA VAL A 147 -25.69 -12.26 -33.09
C VAL A 147 -24.33 -11.71 -33.50
N ILE A 148 -23.25 -12.26 -32.92
CA ILE A 148 -21.86 -11.90 -33.25
C ILE A 148 -21.55 -12.29 -34.70
N ALA A 149 -21.89 -13.51 -35.11
CA ALA A 149 -21.64 -14.03 -36.45
C ALA A 149 -22.36 -13.22 -37.54
N ASP A 150 -23.61 -12.81 -37.32
CA ASP A 150 -24.35 -11.99 -38.29
C ASP A 150 -23.83 -10.55 -38.37
N ASN A 151 -23.42 -9.95 -37.23
CA ASN A 151 -22.77 -8.64 -37.23
C ASN A 151 -21.43 -8.67 -38.02
N LEU A 152 -20.56 -9.64 -37.71
CA LEU A 152 -19.32 -9.89 -38.46
C LEU A 152 -19.57 -10.10 -39.96
N LYS A 153 -20.64 -10.83 -40.32
CA LYS A 153 -21.05 -11.05 -41.70
C LYS A 153 -21.46 -9.75 -42.40
N ARG A 154 -22.28 -8.88 -41.76
CA ARG A 154 -22.65 -7.57 -42.33
C ARG A 154 -21.42 -6.69 -42.58
N GLN A 155 -20.59 -6.48 -41.56
CA GLN A 155 -19.45 -5.55 -41.65
C GLN A 155 -18.35 -6.02 -42.61
N THR A 156 -18.13 -7.34 -42.74
CA THR A 156 -17.12 -7.87 -43.67
C THR A 156 -17.61 -7.87 -45.13
N LEU A 157 -18.90 -8.11 -45.39
CA LEU A 157 -19.47 -8.14 -46.75
C LEU A 157 -19.74 -6.75 -47.34
N ALA A 158 -20.26 -5.79 -46.55
CA ALA A 158 -20.48 -4.41 -47.00
C ALA A 158 -19.19 -3.73 -47.48
N GLU A 159 -19.25 -2.72 -48.35
CA GLU A 159 -18.05 -2.05 -48.88
C GLU A 159 -17.18 -1.39 -47.80
N ARG A 160 -17.79 -0.94 -46.71
CA ARG A 160 -17.14 -0.33 -45.53
C ARG A 160 -17.75 -0.90 -44.26
N ALA A 161 -16.99 -0.95 -43.17
CA ALA A 161 -17.57 -1.16 -41.85
C ALA A 161 -18.44 0.06 -41.49
N ASN A 162 -19.51 -0.17 -40.74
CA ASN A 162 -20.48 0.85 -40.35
C ASN A 162 -20.32 1.17 -38.87
N LEU A 163 -20.26 2.46 -38.53
CA LEU A 163 -20.18 2.91 -37.14
C LEU A 163 -21.32 2.35 -36.28
N ALA A 164 -22.55 2.29 -36.82
CA ALA A 164 -23.68 1.77 -36.06
C ALA A 164 -23.60 0.25 -35.82
N ASP A 165 -23.06 -0.53 -36.76
CA ASP A 165 -22.81 -1.97 -36.55
C ASP A 165 -21.64 -2.22 -35.58
N ALA A 166 -20.61 -1.38 -35.60
CA ALA A 166 -19.52 -1.42 -34.62
C ALA A 166 -19.99 -1.05 -33.21
N GLN A 167 -20.77 0.03 -33.05
CA GLN A 167 -21.43 0.41 -31.80
C GLN A 167 -22.50 -0.60 -31.34
N ALA A 168 -23.04 -1.41 -32.25
CA ALA A 168 -23.90 -2.53 -31.88
C ALA A 168 -23.10 -3.77 -31.47
N LEU A 169 -21.90 -3.98 -32.03
CA LEU A 169 -21.03 -5.10 -31.66
C LEU A 169 -20.35 -4.87 -30.31
N GLU A 170 -19.78 -3.69 -30.07
CA GLU A 170 -19.17 -3.32 -28.79
C GLU A 170 -20.19 -3.46 -27.67
N ARG A 171 -21.31 -2.72 -27.70
CA ARG A 171 -22.38 -2.85 -26.67
C ARG A 171 -22.94 -4.27 -26.52
N TYR A 172 -22.76 -5.17 -27.48
CA TYR A 172 -23.15 -6.57 -27.32
C TYR A 172 -22.07 -7.39 -26.63
N LEU A 173 -20.80 -7.22 -27.02
CA LEU A 173 -19.65 -7.88 -26.40
C LEU A 173 -19.39 -7.36 -24.98
N SER A 174 -19.53 -6.07 -24.72
CA SER A 174 -19.41 -5.45 -23.39
C SER A 174 -20.51 -5.90 -22.40
N ASN A 175 -21.56 -6.57 -22.86
CA ASN A 175 -22.57 -7.23 -22.03
C ASN A 175 -22.27 -8.74 -21.81
N ILE A 176 -21.18 -9.27 -22.35
CA ILE A 176 -20.71 -10.65 -22.12
C ILE A 176 -19.51 -10.57 -21.18
N GLN A 177 -19.58 -11.26 -20.04
CA GLN A 177 -18.44 -11.35 -19.14
C GLN A 177 -17.42 -12.36 -19.69
N PHE A 178 -16.18 -11.86 -19.92
CA PHE A 178 -15.03 -12.65 -20.38
C PHE A 178 -14.11 -13.07 -19.21
N GLY A 179 -14.01 -12.21 -18.18
CA GLY A 179 -13.22 -12.42 -16.97
C GLY A 179 -13.69 -11.52 -15.82
N ARG A 180 -12.85 -11.37 -14.79
CA ARG A 180 -13.08 -10.48 -13.63
C ARG A 180 -13.32 -9.03 -14.09
N SER A 181 -14.33 -8.37 -13.53
CA SER A 181 -14.51 -6.92 -13.65
C SER A 181 -13.28 -6.21 -13.10
N HIS A 182 -12.73 -5.27 -13.86
CA HIS A 182 -11.52 -4.55 -13.44
C HIS A 182 -11.89 -3.49 -12.37
N HIS A 183 -10.90 -2.98 -11.62
CA HIS A 183 -11.15 -1.86 -10.70
C HIS A 183 -11.68 -0.66 -11.51
N GLN A 184 -12.67 0.04 -10.96
CA GLN A 184 -13.11 1.32 -11.52
C GLN A 184 -12.15 2.39 -11.03
N TYR A 185 -11.33 2.93 -11.93
CA TYR A 185 -10.21 3.77 -11.55
C TYR A 185 -10.63 5.25 -11.42
N ASP A 186 -10.53 5.79 -10.21
CA ASP A 186 -10.53 7.23 -9.97
C ASP A 186 -9.20 7.82 -10.50
N ASN A 187 -9.29 8.84 -11.35
CA ASN A 187 -8.14 9.56 -11.92
C ASN A 187 -7.91 10.93 -11.26
N ASP A 188 -8.87 11.36 -10.44
CA ASP A 188 -8.83 12.61 -9.68
C ASP A 188 -8.18 12.38 -8.30
N GLN A 189 -8.32 11.18 -7.72
CA GLN A 189 -7.61 10.75 -6.50
C GLN A 189 -6.43 9.80 -6.82
N LEU A 190 -5.20 10.33 -6.77
CA LEU A 190 -3.98 9.53 -6.99
C LEU A 190 -3.46 8.96 -5.65
N PRO A 191 -3.27 7.63 -5.52
CA PRO A 191 -3.04 6.97 -4.23
C PRO A 191 -1.67 7.24 -3.59
N PHE A 192 -0.64 7.56 -4.38
CA PHE A 192 0.73 7.82 -3.88
C PHE A 192 1.11 9.29 -4.05
N GLY A 193 1.19 10.05 -2.96
CA GLY A 193 1.57 11.46 -3.02
C GLY A 193 1.52 12.24 -1.70
N PRO A 194 1.82 13.55 -1.74
CA PRO A 194 1.54 14.47 -0.64
C PRO A 194 0.04 14.73 -0.52
N LEU A 195 -0.45 15.02 0.69
CA LEU A 195 -1.81 15.54 0.87
C LEU A 195 -1.94 16.95 0.24
N PRO A 196 -3.14 17.36 -0.21
CA PRO A 196 -3.35 18.70 -0.75
C PRO A 196 -3.22 19.76 0.34
N ASN A 197 -2.42 20.81 0.08
CA ASN A 197 -2.27 21.94 0.99
C ASN A 197 -3.52 22.85 0.95
N VAL A 198 -4.50 22.58 1.81
CA VAL A 198 -5.74 23.36 1.87
C VAL A 198 -5.73 24.31 3.07
N ALA A 199 -5.02 25.42 2.91
CA ALA A 199 -4.89 26.46 3.93
C ALA A 199 -6.27 26.99 4.42
N HIS A 200 -6.47 26.99 5.73
CA HIS A 200 -7.61 27.65 6.40
C HIS A 200 -7.10 28.46 7.58
N ARG A 201 -7.54 29.71 7.69
CA ARG A 201 -7.16 30.56 8.81
C ARG A 201 -7.74 30.02 10.13
N PRO A 202 -7.07 30.22 11.28
CA PRO A 202 -7.66 30.00 12.59
C PRO A 202 -8.93 30.82 12.81
N ALA A 203 -9.77 30.42 13.76
CA ALA A 203 -10.88 31.23 14.23
C ALA A 203 -10.36 32.56 14.82
N ASP A 204 -11.08 33.64 14.52
CA ASP A 204 -10.83 34.98 15.03
C ASP A 204 -11.55 35.26 16.36
N SER A 205 -12.46 34.37 16.76
CA SER A 205 -13.47 34.58 17.79
C SER A 205 -13.93 33.26 18.43
N ILE A 206 -14.37 33.33 19.68
CA ILE A 206 -14.90 32.16 20.42
C ILE A 206 -16.14 31.59 19.71
N GLN A 207 -16.95 32.42 19.06
CA GLN A 207 -18.13 32.00 18.31
C GLN A 207 -17.76 31.18 17.06
N ALA A 208 -16.75 31.61 16.30
CA ALA A 208 -16.23 30.84 15.18
C ALA A 208 -15.58 29.51 15.65
N LEU A 209 -14.86 29.53 16.78
CA LEU A 209 -14.27 28.34 17.40
C LEU A 209 -15.34 27.33 17.85
N GLN A 210 -16.40 27.80 18.54
CA GLN A 210 -17.52 26.95 18.98
C GLN A 210 -18.28 26.36 17.79
N ALA A 211 -18.46 27.13 16.70
CA ALA A 211 -19.07 26.62 15.48
C ALA A 211 -18.25 25.48 14.84
N ARG A 212 -16.91 25.59 14.78
CA ARG A 212 -16.02 24.49 14.32
C ARG A 212 -16.13 23.24 15.20
N LEU A 213 -16.31 23.42 16.51
CA LEU A 213 -16.47 22.35 17.48
C LEU A 213 -17.88 21.72 17.51
N GLY A 214 -18.83 22.20 16.70
CA GLY A 214 -20.23 21.76 16.74
C GLY A 214 -20.98 22.18 18.02
N ILE A 215 -20.44 23.14 18.78
CA ILE A 215 -20.98 23.57 20.07
C ILE A 215 -21.94 24.74 19.84
N ALA A 216 -23.17 24.63 20.37
CA ALA A 216 -24.15 25.71 20.32
C ALA A 216 -23.62 26.97 21.06
N PRO A 217 -23.69 28.17 20.45
CA PRO A 217 -23.14 29.38 21.06
C PRO A 217 -23.74 29.67 22.44
N GLN A 218 -22.91 29.67 23.48
CA GLN A 218 -23.36 30.01 24.83
C GLN A 218 -23.48 31.53 25.01
N SER A 219 -24.46 31.96 25.80
CA SER A 219 -24.47 33.34 26.29
C SER A 219 -23.40 33.51 27.37
N LEU A 220 -22.77 34.69 27.42
CA LEU A 220 -21.70 35.00 28.40
C LEU A 220 -22.15 34.77 29.86
N ALA A 221 -23.45 34.90 30.15
CA ALA A 221 -24.03 34.60 31.45
C ALA A 221 -24.02 33.10 31.79
N MET A 222 -24.33 32.21 30.83
CA MET A 222 -24.21 30.76 31.05
C MET A 222 -22.75 30.35 31.21
N SER A 223 -21.83 30.89 30.41
CA SER A 223 -20.39 30.58 30.53
C SER A 223 -19.74 31.12 31.82
N ALA A 224 -20.39 32.05 32.52
CA ALA A 224 -20.01 32.48 33.86
C ALA A 224 -20.57 31.53 34.94
N LEU A 225 -21.86 31.16 34.85
CA LEU A 225 -22.49 30.16 35.73
C LEU A 225 -21.78 28.80 35.67
N GLN A 226 -21.47 28.32 34.47
CA GLN A 226 -20.84 27.01 34.27
C GLN A 226 -19.35 26.99 34.68
N ARG A 227 -18.71 28.15 34.87
CA ARG A 227 -17.42 28.28 35.56
C ARG A 227 -17.55 28.24 37.10
N ALA A 228 -18.73 28.52 37.65
CA ALA A 228 -19.00 28.46 39.08
C ALA A 228 -19.51 27.07 39.53
N GLU A 229 -20.18 26.32 38.66
CA GLU A 229 -20.71 24.97 38.97
C GLU A 229 -19.66 23.84 38.94
N SER A 230 -18.39 24.12 38.62
CA SER A 230 -17.36 23.08 38.44
C SER A 230 -16.76 22.52 39.74
N GLN A 231 -17.62 22.10 40.70
CA GLN A 231 -17.21 21.30 41.85
C GLN A 231 -17.27 19.79 41.59
N ASP A 232 -18.09 19.32 40.63
CA ASP A 232 -18.02 17.93 40.18
C ASP A 232 -16.83 17.74 39.21
N LEU A 233 -15.73 17.23 39.76
CA LEU A 233 -14.53 16.87 39.02
C LEU A 233 -14.56 15.44 38.46
N SER A 234 -15.55 14.60 38.84
CA SER A 234 -15.59 13.18 38.44
C SER A 234 -15.75 13.00 36.93
N ALA A 235 -16.50 13.91 36.28
CA ALA A 235 -16.65 13.95 34.83
C ALA A 235 -15.36 14.31 34.06
N TYR A 236 -14.28 14.71 34.75
CA TYR A 236 -12.94 14.92 34.19
C TYR A 236 -11.96 13.78 34.51
N LEU A 237 -12.44 12.71 35.15
CA LEU A 237 -11.74 11.42 35.33
C LEU A 237 -12.24 10.33 34.36
N ALA A 238 -13.37 10.55 33.68
CA ALA A 238 -13.93 9.62 32.73
C ALA A 238 -13.03 9.41 31.50
N LEU A 239 -12.81 8.16 31.13
CA LEU A 239 -12.04 7.79 29.93
C LEU A 239 -13.00 7.45 28.78
N ASN A 240 -12.60 7.77 27.56
CA ASN A 240 -13.31 7.42 26.32
C ASN A 240 -12.34 6.82 25.30
N VAL A 241 -12.74 6.69 24.03
CA VAL A 241 -11.87 6.14 22.98
C VAL A 241 -10.54 6.90 22.84
N ASP A 242 -10.57 8.24 22.84
CA ASP A 242 -9.36 9.04 22.63
C ASP A 242 -8.32 8.80 23.73
N THR A 243 -8.76 8.65 24.98
CA THR A 243 -7.88 8.43 26.14
C THR A 243 -7.60 6.95 26.43
N ALA A 244 -8.46 6.03 25.98
CA ALA A 244 -8.42 4.59 26.28
C ALA A 244 -8.35 4.22 27.78
N ARG A 245 -8.27 2.91 28.06
CA ARG A 245 -7.75 2.31 29.31
C ARG A 245 -7.10 0.98 28.92
N THR A 246 -5.78 0.90 29.01
CA THR A 246 -4.99 -0.30 28.72
C THR A 246 -4.13 -0.63 29.95
N ALA A 247 -3.71 -1.89 30.10
CA ALA A 247 -2.85 -2.29 31.22
C ALA A 247 -1.47 -1.62 31.13
N GLU A 248 -1.06 -1.28 29.91
CA GLU A 248 0.19 -0.63 29.52
C GLU A 248 0.17 0.84 29.93
N LEU A 249 -0.96 1.55 29.70
CA LEU A 249 -1.16 2.92 30.20
C LEU A 249 -1.29 2.98 31.72
N GLU A 250 -1.92 1.99 32.36
CA GLU A 250 -1.98 1.88 33.83
C GLU A 250 -0.59 1.64 34.44
N GLN A 251 0.23 0.77 33.83
CA GLN A 251 1.62 0.54 34.24
C GLN A 251 2.50 1.78 34.02
N LEU A 252 2.29 2.52 32.93
CA LEU A 252 3.02 3.76 32.64
C LEU A 252 2.64 4.89 33.61
N ALA A 253 1.35 5.05 33.93
CA ALA A 253 0.90 6.00 34.95
C ALA A 253 1.45 5.66 36.35
N ALA A 254 1.63 4.37 36.66
CA ALA A 254 2.26 3.92 37.90
C ALA A 254 3.79 4.11 37.91
N SER A 255 4.50 3.86 36.80
CA SER A 255 5.96 4.00 36.73
C SER A 255 6.43 5.46 36.76
N LEU A 256 5.61 6.38 36.26
CA LEU A 256 5.78 7.84 36.38
C LEU A 256 5.31 8.39 37.75
N ASN A 257 5.27 7.53 38.77
CA ASN A 257 4.84 7.82 40.15
C ASN A 257 3.44 8.45 40.28
N SER A 258 2.62 8.40 39.22
CA SER A 258 1.35 9.13 39.11
C SER A 258 1.45 10.64 39.33
N ASP A 259 2.61 11.22 39.03
CA ASP A 259 2.91 12.64 39.21
C ASP A 259 2.67 13.43 37.91
N PRO A 260 1.87 14.53 37.93
CA PRO A 260 1.57 15.32 36.74
C PRO A 260 2.79 15.89 36.01
N VAL A 261 3.88 16.20 36.74
CA VAL A 261 5.10 16.75 36.12
C VAL A 261 5.85 15.65 35.39
N GLN A 262 6.07 14.48 35.99
CA GLN A 262 6.65 13.31 35.32
C GLN A 262 5.80 12.82 34.13
N ILE A 263 4.47 12.87 34.23
CA ILE A 263 3.56 12.55 33.12
C ILE A 263 3.74 13.55 31.96
N TYR A 264 3.81 14.86 32.25
CA TYR A 264 4.13 15.87 31.23
C TYR A 264 5.50 15.63 30.59
N GLN A 265 6.55 15.48 31.40
CA GLN A 265 7.92 15.24 30.95
C GLN A 265 8.00 13.99 30.07
N TYR A 266 7.31 12.91 30.43
CA TYR A 266 7.29 11.69 29.62
C TYR A 266 6.73 11.96 28.21
N VAL A 267 5.53 12.53 28.11
CA VAL A 267 4.88 12.77 26.80
C VAL A 267 5.64 13.82 25.99
N TYR A 268 6.19 14.86 26.64
CA TYR A 268 7.03 15.85 25.95
C TYR A 268 8.31 15.20 25.40
N ASN A 269 9.06 14.46 26.22
CA ASN A 269 10.41 14.00 25.89
C ASN A 269 10.45 12.75 24.99
N HIS A 270 9.40 11.90 24.99
CA HIS A 270 9.43 10.57 24.33
C HIS A 270 8.48 10.41 23.14
N ILE A 271 7.64 11.41 22.84
CA ILE A 271 6.66 11.35 21.74
C ILE A 271 7.00 12.41 20.68
N GLU A 272 7.30 12.00 19.46
CA GLU A 272 7.58 12.93 18.35
C GLU A 272 6.30 13.69 17.94
N TYR A 273 6.41 14.99 17.67
CA TYR A 273 5.31 15.74 17.05
C TYR A 273 5.15 15.38 15.57
N VAL A 274 3.91 15.15 15.16
CA VAL A 274 3.50 14.98 13.76
C VAL A 274 2.51 16.09 13.39
N PRO A 275 2.76 16.89 12.32
CA PRO A 275 1.82 17.88 11.82
C PRO A 275 0.54 17.22 11.27
N ALA A 276 -0.50 17.10 12.10
CA ALA A 276 -1.83 16.62 11.68
C ALA A 276 -2.95 17.21 12.56
N PHE A 277 -4.18 17.20 12.04
CA PHE A 277 -5.34 17.80 12.67
C PHE A 277 -6.43 16.78 13.02
N GLY A 278 -6.91 16.82 14.27
CA GLY A 278 -7.89 15.90 14.83
C GLY A 278 -7.29 14.69 15.54
N SER A 279 -8.11 13.95 16.29
CA SER A 279 -7.72 12.68 16.92
C SER A 279 -7.55 11.61 15.85
N ILE A 280 -6.35 11.01 15.79
CA ILE A 280 -5.98 9.98 14.81
C ILE A 280 -5.66 8.67 15.54
N GLN A 281 -4.70 8.70 16.46
CA GLN A 281 -4.21 7.50 17.14
C GLN A 281 -4.84 7.31 18.52
N GLY A 282 -5.14 8.41 19.22
CA GLY A 282 -5.50 8.34 20.64
C GLY A 282 -4.35 7.83 21.53
N ALA A 283 -4.60 7.74 22.83
CA ALA A 283 -3.56 7.57 23.84
C ALA A 283 -2.68 6.32 23.66
N ASP A 284 -3.27 5.13 23.54
CA ASP A 284 -2.45 3.91 23.54
C ASP A 284 -1.67 3.76 22.23
N TYR A 285 -2.26 3.99 21.06
CA TYR A 285 -1.49 3.88 19.82
C TYR A 285 -0.41 4.97 19.69
N THR A 286 -0.63 6.17 20.27
CA THR A 286 0.42 7.21 20.43
C THR A 286 1.58 6.74 21.31
N ARG A 287 1.28 5.99 22.39
CA ARG A 287 2.29 5.34 23.26
C ARG A 287 3.04 4.25 22.50
N GLN A 288 2.36 3.45 21.68
CA GLN A 288 2.95 2.38 20.87
C GLN A 288 3.88 2.89 19.75
N THR A 289 3.44 3.90 18.99
CA THR A 289 4.23 4.47 17.88
C THR A 289 5.31 5.42 18.36
N GLN A 290 5.17 5.99 19.57
CA GLN A 290 6.00 7.08 20.10
C GLN A 290 5.99 8.35 19.22
N ARG A 291 4.91 8.55 18.47
CA ARG A 291 4.70 9.71 17.59
C ARG A 291 3.25 10.14 17.68
N GLY A 292 2.95 11.42 17.48
CA GLY A 292 1.54 11.86 17.39
C GLY A 292 1.37 13.35 17.22
N ASN A 293 0.18 13.73 16.77
CA ASN A 293 -0.20 15.14 16.68
C ASN A 293 -0.62 15.72 18.05
N ALA A 294 -1.08 16.97 18.07
CA ALA A 294 -1.47 17.66 19.31
C ALA A 294 -2.63 16.98 20.05
N PHE A 295 -3.65 16.51 19.33
CA PHE A 295 -4.80 15.79 19.91
C PHE A 295 -4.39 14.44 20.49
N ASP A 296 -3.52 13.73 19.77
CA ASP A 296 -2.96 12.44 20.16
C ASP A 296 -2.12 12.55 21.46
N GLN A 297 -1.16 13.49 21.49
CA GLN A 297 -0.32 13.74 22.67
C GLN A 297 -1.10 14.28 23.87
N ALA A 298 -2.05 15.19 23.64
CA ALA A 298 -2.96 15.65 24.70
C ALA A 298 -3.81 14.48 25.24
N SER A 299 -4.26 13.55 24.38
CA SER A 299 -5.03 12.37 24.80
C SER A 299 -4.20 11.39 25.63
N LEU A 300 -2.94 11.14 25.26
CA LEU A 300 -2.01 10.33 26.05
C LEU A 300 -1.77 10.96 27.44
N MET A 301 -1.44 12.25 27.49
CA MET A 301 -1.24 12.96 28.76
C MET A 301 -2.50 12.95 29.63
N ILE A 302 -3.68 13.22 29.06
CA ILE A 302 -4.97 13.19 29.79
C ILE A 302 -5.30 11.77 30.27
N SER A 303 -4.98 10.73 29.48
CA SER A 303 -5.17 9.34 29.90
C SER A 303 -4.37 9.02 31.16
N LEU A 304 -3.06 9.27 31.13
CA LEU A 304 -2.16 9.00 32.25
C LEU A 304 -2.61 9.77 33.50
N LEU A 305 -2.93 11.06 33.38
CA LEU A 305 -3.46 11.87 34.48
C LEU A 305 -4.76 11.30 35.07
N ARG A 306 -5.73 10.92 34.21
CA ARG A 306 -7.01 10.36 34.66
C ARG A 306 -6.86 8.98 35.32
N LEU A 307 -5.93 8.14 34.84
CA LEU A 307 -5.58 6.86 35.45
C LEU A 307 -4.90 7.06 36.81
N SER A 308 -4.08 8.10 36.96
CA SER A 308 -3.52 8.59 38.22
C SER A 308 -4.54 9.29 39.15
N GLY A 309 -5.82 9.37 38.77
CA GLY A 309 -6.86 10.01 39.57
C GLY A 309 -6.85 11.54 39.56
N VAL A 310 -6.07 12.15 38.66
CA VAL A 310 -5.97 13.61 38.48
C VAL A 310 -7.01 14.08 37.46
N PRO A 311 -7.97 14.95 37.82
CA PRO A 311 -8.99 15.43 36.88
C PRO A 311 -8.35 16.27 35.76
N ALA A 312 -8.53 15.85 34.51
CA ALA A 312 -7.88 16.48 33.35
C ALA A 312 -8.86 16.74 32.20
N ARG A 313 -8.56 17.73 31.35
CA ARG A 313 -9.40 18.16 30.22
C ARG A 313 -8.54 18.68 29.07
N TYR A 314 -9.10 18.63 27.87
CA TYR A 314 -8.53 19.30 26.70
C TYR A 314 -8.90 20.78 26.73
N VAL A 315 -8.06 21.63 26.15
CA VAL A 315 -8.45 22.99 25.74
C VAL A 315 -8.07 23.16 24.28
N TYR A 316 -9.07 23.38 23.43
CA TYR A 316 -8.88 23.72 22.01
C TYR A 316 -8.89 25.24 21.86
N GLY A 317 -8.06 25.80 20.99
CA GLY A 317 -8.02 27.25 20.80
C GLY A 317 -7.24 27.72 19.58
N SER A 318 -7.38 29.01 19.29
CA SER A 318 -6.63 29.72 18.25
C SER A 318 -5.53 30.54 18.92
N VAL A 319 -4.28 30.26 18.58
CA VAL A 319 -3.07 30.75 19.28
C VAL A 319 -2.09 31.41 18.32
N GLU A 320 -1.27 32.30 18.85
CA GLU A 320 -0.16 32.96 18.15
C GLU A 320 1.16 32.63 18.82
N VAL A 321 2.15 32.26 18.01
CA VAL A 321 3.48 31.77 18.41
C VAL A 321 4.58 32.44 17.60
N ASP A 322 5.82 32.23 18.01
CA ASP A 322 7.03 32.68 17.30
C ASP A 322 7.21 31.90 15.96
N PRO A 323 7.45 32.58 14.83
CA PRO A 323 7.64 31.92 13.54
C PRO A 323 8.86 30.98 13.49
N GLU A 324 9.98 31.33 14.14
CA GLU A 324 11.19 30.50 14.15
C GLU A 324 10.97 29.23 14.98
N GLN A 325 10.23 29.33 16.09
CA GLN A 325 9.81 28.15 16.86
C GLN A 325 8.93 27.21 16.04
N VAL A 326 8.04 27.74 15.20
CA VAL A 326 7.20 26.93 14.30
C VAL A 326 8.05 26.21 13.25
N LYS A 327 8.98 26.90 12.59
CA LYS A 327 9.91 26.28 11.62
C LYS A 327 10.71 25.13 12.24
N ASN A 328 11.23 25.33 13.46
CA ASN A 328 11.93 24.30 14.22
C ASN A 328 11.01 23.11 14.54
N TRP A 329 9.83 23.39 15.10
CA TRP A 329 8.86 22.39 15.59
C TRP A 329 8.36 21.44 14.50
N VAL A 330 8.10 21.94 13.29
CA VAL A 330 7.56 21.11 12.19
C VAL A 330 8.60 20.30 11.43
N GLY A 331 9.89 20.42 11.74
CA GLY A 331 10.95 19.63 11.06
C GLY A 331 12.24 20.38 10.71
N GLY A 332 12.46 21.59 11.21
CA GLY A 332 13.71 22.33 10.96
C GLY A 332 13.77 23.01 9.59
N VAL A 333 12.62 23.42 9.04
CA VAL A 333 12.57 24.09 7.72
C VAL A 333 13.22 25.48 7.75
N ALA A 334 13.84 25.89 6.64
CA ALA A 334 14.52 27.19 6.54
C ALA A 334 13.54 28.38 6.46
N VAL A 335 12.42 28.18 5.75
CA VAL A 335 11.41 29.21 5.44
C VAL A 335 10.05 28.91 6.06
N ILE A 336 9.28 29.95 6.41
CA ILE A 336 8.01 29.80 7.14
C ILE A 336 6.88 29.28 6.23
N GLU A 337 6.99 29.52 4.92
CA GLU A 337 6.09 29.00 3.89
C GLU A 337 6.11 27.46 3.86
N ALA A 338 7.28 26.83 3.99
CA ALA A 338 7.40 25.37 4.10
C ALA A 338 6.69 24.84 5.36
N ALA A 339 6.75 25.59 6.47
CA ALA A 339 6.02 25.22 7.70
C ALA A 339 4.50 25.36 7.54
N GLN A 340 4.05 26.42 6.86
CA GLN A 340 2.64 26.61 6.48
C GLN A 340 2.15 25.47 5.59
N ASN A 341 2.95 25.01 4.63
CA ASN A 341 2.61 23.90 3.77
C ASN A 341 2.53 22.58 4.56
N LEU A 342 3.53 22.23 5.37
CA LEU A 342 3.52 21.02 6.21
C LEU A 342 2.31 20.96 7.16
N LEU A 343 1.94 22.08 7.77
CA LEU A 343 0.77 22.18 8.64
C LEU A 343 -0.54 22.14 7.83
N GLY A 344 -0.58 22.78 6.67
CA GLY A 344 -1.75 22.84 5.78
C GLY A 344 -2.09 21.49 5.11
N GLN A 345 -1.07 20.72 4.70
CA GLN A 345 -1.19 19.34 4.21
C GLN A 345 -1.77 18.43 5.31
N GLY A 346 -1.27 18.56 6.56
CA GLY A 346 -1.82 17.88 7.73
C GLY A 346 -3.20 18.39 8.19
N GLY A 347 -3.80 19.35 7.47
CA GLY A 347 -5.10 19.92 7.74
C GLY A 347 -5.17 20.88 8.93
N VAL A 348 -4.05 21.26 9.54
CA VAL A 348 -4.01 22.15 10.71
C VAL A 348 -4.34 23.59 10.26
N PRO A 349 -5.43 24.22 10.77
CA PRO A 349 -5.76 25.60 10.41
C PRO A 349 -4.64 26.54 10.87
N ASN A 350 -4.06 27.29 9.94
CA ASN A 350 -2.87 28.11 10.15
C ASN A 350 -2.84 29.37 9.26
N VAL A 351 -2.03 30.36 9.64
CA VAL A 351 -1.80 31.59 8.88
C VAL A 351 -0.48 32.28 9.28
N ILE A 352 0.34 32.64 8.29
CA ILE A 352 1.48 33.54 8.47
C ILE A 352 0.94 34.96 8.73
N ILE A 353 1.34 35.58 9.85
CA ILE A 353 0.90 36.93 10.22
C ILE A 353 2.01 37.93 9.90
N LYS A 354 1.70 38.84 8.98
CA LYS A 354 2.63 39.87 8.50
C LYS A 354 2.33 41.23 9.12
N GLY A 355 3.40 41.98 9.43
CA GLY A 355 3.36 43.32 9.97
C GLY A 355 3.44 44.40 8.89
N ALA A 356 4.10 45.51 9.20
CA ALA A 356 4.50 46.49 8.20
C ALA A 356 5.58 45.90 7.27
N GLU A 357 5.70 46.47 6.07
CA GLU A 357 6.76 46.14 5.10
C GLU A 357 6.80 44.64 4.69
N ASP A 358 5.65 43.95 4.77
CA ASP A 358 5.46 42.51 4.46
C ASP A 358 6.30 41.55 5.32
N SER A 359 6.94 42.06 6.38
CA SER A 359 7.71 41.28 7.36
C SER A 359 6.82 40.31 8.13
N VAL A 360 7.31 39.09 8.41
CA VAL A 360 6.59 38.11 9.24
C VAL A 360 6.82 38.43 10.70
N VAL A 361 5.74 38.60 11.47
CA VAL A 361 5.80 39.06 12.88
C VAL A 361 5.21 38.05 13.88
N SER A 362 4.38 37.11 13.42
CA SER A 362 3.89 35.98 14.23
C SER A 362 3.33 34.89 13.31
N TYR A 363 3.06 33.73 13.88
CA TYR A 363 2.39 32.63 13.20
C TYR A 363 1.14 32.22 14.00
N GLY A 364 -0.02 32.24 13.35
CA GLY A 364 -1.29 31.86 13.97
C GLY A 364 -1.70 30.43 13.60
N LEU A 365 -2.14 29.63 14.56
CA LEU A 365 -2.70 28.29 14.33
C LEU A 365 -3.89 27.97 15.23
N GLU A 366 -4.66 26.93 14.88
CA GLU A 366 -5.51 26.23 15.85
C GLU A 366 -4.78 25.04 16.46
N HIS A 367 -4.95 24.87 17.77
CA HIS A 367 -4.15 23.95 18.58
C HIS A 367 -4.96 23.37 19.75
N VAL A 368 -4.45 22.31 20.39
CA VAL A 368 -5.04 21.71 21.58
C VAL A 368 -3.97 21.40 22.62
N TRP A 369 -4.22 21.80 23.86
CA TRP A 369 -3.36 21.52 25.01
C TRP A 369 -4.16 20.91 26.17
N VAL A 370 -3.48 20.59 27.26
CA VAL A 370 -4.07 19.96 28.45
C VAL A 370 -4.24 20.99 29.57
N GLU A 371 -5.36 20.90 30.28
CA GLU A 371 -5.51 21.46 31.63
C GLU A 371 -5.81 20.34 32.63
N PHE A 372 -5.19 20.37 33.80
CA PHE A 372 -5.44 19.41 34.88
C PHE A 372 -5.57 20.08 36.24
N TYR A 373 -6.27 19.44 37.17
CA TYR A 373 -6.65 20.03 38.45
C TYR A 373 -5.79 19.50 39.60
N GLN A 374 -5.01 20.40 40.22
CA GLN A 374 -4.14 20.10 41.37
C GLN A 374 -4.15 21.29 42.34
N ASP A 375 -4.09 21.00 43.65
CA ASP A 375 -4.04 21.98 44.74
C ASP A 375 -5.13 23.07 44.69
N GLY A 376 -6.31 22.69 44.19
CA GLY A 376 -7.48 23.56 44.09
C GLY A 376 -7.53 24.47 42.86
N GLN A 377 -6.59 24.33 41.91
CA GLN A 377 -6.50 25.16 40.70
C GLN A 377 -6.36 24.29 39.44
N TRP A 378 -6.66 24.88 38.27
CA TRP A 378 -6.34 24.28 36.96
C TRP A 378 -4.98 24.76 36.49
N HIS A 379 -4.10 23.83 36.13
CA HIS A 379 -2.77 24.08 35.57
C HIS A 379 -2.78 23.67 34.10
N ALA A 380 -2.18 24.47 33.22
CA ALA A 380 -2.16 24.23 31.78
C ALA A 380 -0.77 23.79 31.30
N ALA A 381 -0.73 22.82 30.38
CA ALA A 381 0.49 22.30 29.79
C ALA A 381 0.25 21.83 28.35
N ASP A 382 1.22 22.09 27.47
CA ASP A 382 1.23 21.60 26.09
C ASP A 382 2.39 20.60 25.93
N PRO A 383 2.12 19.29 25.83
CA PRO A 383 3.15 18.29 25.65
C PRO A 383 3.62 18.18 24.19
N SER A 384 2.94 18.85 23.25
CA SER A 384 3.10 18.64 21.80
C SER A 384 3.90 19.75 21.12
N PHE A 385 3.75 21.01 21.54
CA PHE A 385 4.60 22.12 21.10
C PHE A 385 5.97 22.00 21.76
N LYS A 386 6.92 21.44 21.02
CA LYS A 386 8.28 21.17 21.46
C LYS A 386 9.31 21.71 20.48
N GLN A 387 10.53 21.87 20.98
CA GLN A 387 11.65 22.33 20.18
C GLN A 387 12.68 21.20 20.04
N TYR A 388 13.40 21.23 18.93
CA TYR A 388 14.30 20.19 18.49
C TYR A 388 15.71 20.75 18.27
N GLU A 389 16.71 19.98 18.68
CA GLU A 389 18.07 20.13 18.20
C GLU A 389 18.19 19.32 16.91
N TYR A 390 18.69 19.98 15.86
CA TYR A 390 18.96 19.37 14.56
C TYR A 390 20.47 19.38 14.34
N SER A 391 21.06 18.21 14.13
CA SER A 391 22.46 18.08 13.70
C SER A 391 22.51 17.76 12.20
N GLU A 392 23.38 18.46 11.46
CA GLU A 392 23.63 18.13 10.07
C GLU A 392 24.38 16.78 9.99
N GLY A 393 23.92 15.91 9.10
CA GLY A 393 24.62 14.66 8.77
C GLY A 393 25.84 14.89 7.89
N VAL A 394 26.37 13.80 7.35
CA VAL A 394 27.39 13.90 6.28
C VAL A 394 26.70 14.40 5.00
N ASP A 395 27.35 15.31 4.27
CA ASP A 395 26.90 15.68 2.92
C ASP A 395 27.05 14.48 1.96
N LEU A 396 26.00 13.66 1.91
CA LEU A 396 25.95 12.46 1.08
C LEU A 396 25.96 12.80 -0.41
N LYS A 397 25.43 13.98 -0.83
CA LYS A 397 25.48 14.43 -2.24
C LYS A 397 26.92 14.68 -2.67
N ALA A 398 27.69 15.45 -1.89
CA ALA A 398 29.10 15.72 -2.18
C ALA A 398 29.98 14.46 -2.04
N ALA A 399 29.71 13.60 -1.05
CA ALA A 399 30.49 12.40 -0.81
C ALA A 399 30.22 11.27 -1.84
N LEU A 400 29.01 11.20 -2.41
CA LEU A 400 28.68 10.31 -3.54
C LEU A 400 29.25 10.80 -4.88
N GLN A 401 29.49 12.11 -5.03
CA GLN A 401 29.89 12.76 -6.30
C GLN A 401 28.93 12.47 -7.47
N LEU A 402 27.66 12.21 -7.16
CA LEU A 402 26.65 11.79 -8.13
C LEU A 402 25.97 12.98 -8.81
N ASP A 403 26.47 13.32 -10.00
CA ASP A 403 25.79 14.20 -10.93
C ASP A 403 24.62 13.48 -11.63
N GLY A 404 23.39 13.97 -11.42
CA GLY A 404 22.18 13.50 -12.09
C GLY A 404 22.24 13.58 -13.62
N ARG A 405 23.05 14.50 -14.17
CA ARG A 405 23.32 14.56 -15.61
C ARG A 405 24.24 13.43 -16.05
N SER A 406 25.38 13.19 -15.40
CA SER A 406 26.22 12.02 -15.71
C SER A 406 25.46 10.70 -15.58
N LEU A 407 24.47 10.60 -14.68
CA LEU A 407 23.60 9.42 -14.56
C LEU A 407 22.66 9.31 -15.75
N THR A 408 22.00 10.41 -16.13
CA THR A 408 21.14 10.49 -17.31
C THR A 408 21.92 10.17 -18.59
N ASP A 409 23.07 10.81 -18.81
CA ASP A 409 23.95 10.59 -19.97
C ASP A 409 24.43 9.13 -20.04
N SER A 410 24.73 8.48 -18.90
CA SER A 410 25.15 7.07 -18.86
C SER A 410 24.01 6.07 -19.10
N LEU A 411 22.75 6.51 -18.95
CA LEU A 411 21.56 5.72 -19.28
C LEU A 411 21.09 5.97 -20.72
N LEU A 412 21.20 7.21 -21.22
CA LEU A 412 20.88 7.61 -22.59
C LEU A 412 21.94 7.18 -23.62
N ASP A 413 23.16 6.84 -23.18
CA ASP A 413 24.20 6.24 -24.03
C ASP A 413 23.66 5.05 -24.84
N GLY A 414 23.89 5.04 -26.15
CA GLY A 414 23.38 4.02 -27.07
C GLY A 414 21.85 3.93 -27.24
N ALA A 415 21.06 4.77 -26.58
CA ALA A 415 19.60 4.69 -26.60
C ALA A 415 18.97 5.22 -27.91
N GLU A 416 17.84 4.63 -28.30
CA GLU A 416 16.97 5.15 -29.35
C GLU A 416 15.87 6.01 -28.71
N GLN A 417 15.66 7.24 -29.20
CA GLN A 417 14.61 8.14 -28.70
C GLN A 417 13.86 8.87 -29.82
N ASN A 418 12.60 9.20 -29.57
CA ASN A 418 11.79 10.09 -30.40
C ASN A 418 10.98 11.04 -29.50
N GLU A 419 11.36 12.31 -29.47
CA GLU A 419 10.73 13.36 -28.66
C GLU A 419 9.30 13.68 -29.10
N ILE A 420 9.00 13.57 -30.41
CA ILE A 420 7.68 13.90 -30.98
C ILE A 420 6.66 12.80 -30.67
N GLU A 421 7.04 11.54 -30.87
CA GLU A 421 6.20 10.40 -30.48
C GLU A 421 6.30 10.10 -28.97
N GLY A 422 7.21 10.76 -28.26
CA GLY A 422 7.44 10.65 -26.82
C GLY A 422 7.87 9.27 -26.34
N TRP A 423 8.79 8.59 -27.03
CA TRP A 423 9.27 7.27 -26.60
C TRP A 423 10.79 7.14 -26.61
N VAL A 424 11.25 6.11 -25.89
CA VAL A 424 12.64 5.71 -25.77
C VAL A 424 12.79 4.19 -25.75
N LYS A 425 13.98 3.68 -26.09
CA LYS A 425 14.29 2.25 -26.24
C LYS A 425 15.81 2.00 -26.12
N HIS A 426 16.22 0.77 -25.80
CA HIS A 426 17.63 0.33 -25.76
C HIS A 426 18.58 1.13 -24.81
N LEU A 427 18.04 1.70 -23.73
CA LEU A 427 18.83 2.49 -22.78
C LEU A 427 19.89 1.67 -22.05
N ASN A 428 21.06 2.27 -21.83
CA ASN A 428 22.26 1.60 -21.29
C ASN A 428 22.18 1.36 -19.77
N ARG A 429 21.40 0.33 -19.43
CA ARG A 429 21.35 -0.30 -18.10
C ARG A 429 22.72 -0.52 -17.47
N GLY A 430 23.64 -1.16 -18.21
CA GLY A 430 24.92 -1.58 -17.67
C GLY A 430 25.83 -0.39 -17.33
N GLY A 431 25.78 0.66 -18.15
CA GLY A 431 26.42 1.95 -17.89
C GLY A 431 25.87 2.60 -16.63
N LEU A 432 24.54 2.65 -16.48
CA LEU A 432 23.91 3.15 -15.25
C LEU A 432 24.29 2.29 -14.04
N GLU A 433 24.02 0.98 -14.05
CA GLU A 433 24.36 0.04 -12.97
C GLU A 433 25.84 0.13 -12.54
N SER A 434 26.76 0.26 -13.51
CA SER A 434 28.19 0.47 -13.25
C SER A 434 28.49 1.83 -12.60
N LYS A 435 27.81 2.91 -13.00
CA LYS A 435 27.89 4.22 -12.32
C LYS A 435 27.36 4.14 -10.88
N LEU A 436 26.27 3.42 -10.65
CA LEU A 436 25.67 3.29 -9.31
C LEU A 436 26.63 2.55 -8.39
N GLN A 437 27.19 1.44 -8.87
CA GLN A 437 28.23 0.67 -8.17
C GLN A 437 29.47 1.54 -7.89
N SER A 438 29.91 2.35 -8.86
CA SER A 438 31.08 3.24 -8.70
C SER A 438 30.87 4.27 -7.60
N ALA A 439 29.72 4.95 -7.57
CA ALA A 439 29.39 5.92 -6.53
C ALA A 439 29.20 5.27 -5.16
N LYS A 440 28.61 4.07 -5.13
CA LYS A 440 28.61 3.19 -3.94
C LYS A 440 30.03 3.06 -3.38
N LEU A 441 30.98 2.60 -4.20
CA LEU A 441 32.39 2.41 -3.82
C LEU A 441 33.08 3.72 -3.41
N GLN A 442 32.73 4.86 -4.03
CA GLN A 442 33.28 6.17 -3.64
C GLN A 442 32.87 6.56 -2.21
N LEU A 443 31.59 6.39 -1.86
CA LEU A 443 31.11 6.69 -0.52
C LEU A 443 31.58 5.67 0.54
N GLU A 444 31.80 4.39 0.15
CA GLU A 444 32.48 3.37 0.99
C GLU A 444 33.77 3.95 1.58
N ASN A 445 34.59 4.48 0.69
CA ASN A 445 35.89 5.03 1.00
C ASN A 445 35.78 6.38 1.72
N ALA A 446 34.82 7.24 1.36
CA ALA A 446 34.62 8.53 2.03
C ALA A 446 34.22 8.36 3.50
N LEU A 447 33.27 7.46 3.80
CA LEU A 447 32.82 7.21 5.17
C LEU A 447 33.86 6.40 5.98
N GLU A 448 34.61 5.47 5.37
CA GLU A 448 35.78 4.84 6.03
C GLU A 448 36.88 5.85 6.41
N GLN A 449 37.23 6.75 5.49
CA GLN A 449 38.41 7.61 5.64
C GLN A 449 38.13 8.86 6.46
N SER A 450 36.90 9.40 6.41
CA SER A 450 36.54 10.67 7.05
C SER A 450 35.68 10.50 8.31
N PHE A 451 34.92 9.41 8.43
CA PHE A 451 33.95 9.19 9.51
C PHE A 451 34.08 7.80 10.19
N PRO A 452 35.30 7.35 10.56
CA PRO A 452 35.54 6.00 11.07
C PRO A 452 34.81 5.74 12.40
N GLY A 453 33.77 4.91 12.35
CA GLY A 453 32.97 4.52 13.52
C GLY A 453 31.71 5.36 13.77
N ALA A 454 31.37 6.29 12.86
CA ALA A 454 30.14 7.08 12.95
C ALA A 454 28.88 6.20 12.98
N THR A 455 27.86 6.68 13.71
CA THR A 455 26.52 6.11 13.77
C THR A 455 25.70 6.46 12.52
N VAL A 456 24.59 5.75 12.30
CA VAL A 456 23.66 6.08 11.21
C VAL A 456 22.99 7.43 11.46
N GLN A 457 22.79 7.79 12.73
CA GLN A 457 22.42 9.11 13.22
C GLN A 457 23.42 10.20 12.75
N GLU A 458 24.70 10.08 13.09
CA GLU A 458 25.74 11.06 12.67
C GLU A 458 25.92 11.13 11.14
N VAL A 459 25.56 10.07 10.40
CA VAL A 459 25.61 10.07 8.92
C VAL A 459 24.38 10.73 8.29
N LEU A 460 23.18 10.54 8.84
CA LEU A 460 21.91 11.08 8.31
C LEU A 460 21.48 12.41 8.95
N GLY A 461 22.14 12.84 10.03
CA GLY A 461 21.69 13.94 10.88
C GLY A 461 20.66 13.49 11.91
N GLU A 462 20.57 14.23 13.02
CA GLU A 462 19.67 13.91 14.12
C GLU A 462 18.54 14.93 14.27
N LYS A 463 17.41 14.46 14.80
CA LYS A 463 16.27 15.28 15.26
C LYS A 463 15.99 14.91 16.72
N VAL A 464 16.59 15.62 17.66
CA VAL A 464 16.50 15.31 19.10
C VAL A 464 15.56 16.29 19.79
N ILE A 465 14.63 15.81 20.62
CA ILE A 465 13.75 16.68 21.41
C ILE A 465 14.57 17.38 22.51
N LEU A 466 14.49 18.71 22.60
CA LEU A 466 15.09 19.49 23.69
C LEU A 466 14.34 19.22 25.01
N GLN A 467 14.81 18.20 25.73
CA GLN A 467 14.10 17.59 26.85
C GLN A 467 13.76 18.56 27.99
N GLN A 468 12.52 18.48 28.47
CA GLN A 468 12.09 19.12 29.71
C GLN A 468 12.38 18.20 30.89
N ASN A 469 13.29 18.64 31.77
CA ASN A 469 13.70 17.91 32.98
C ASN A 469 13.50 18.75 34.27
N GLY A 470 12.76 19.86 34.17
CA GLY A 470 12.48 20.76 35.30
C GLY A 470 11.35 20.26 36.21
N VAL A 471 11.48 20.49 37.52
CA VAL A 471 10.51 20.08 38.57
C VAL A 471 9.23 20.94 38.58
N VAL A 472 9.16 21.96 37.73
CA VAL A 472 7.99 22.84 37.55
C VAL A 472 7.63 22.83 36.07
N LEU A 473 6.33 22.78 35.77
CA LEU A 473 5.85 22.82 34.38
C LEU A 473 6.23 24.15 33.70
N PRO A 474 6.62 24.13 32.42
CA PRO A 474 6.84 25.35 31.66
C PRO A 474 5.52 26.09 31.41
N THR A 475 5.60 27.41 31.26
CA THR A 475 4.48 28.22 30.75
C THR A 475 4.15 27.83 29.32
N LEU A 476 2.88 27.90 28.93
CA LEU A 476 2.46 27.71 27.53
C LEU A 476 3.27 28.63 26.58
N PRO A 477 3.70 28.13 25.40
CA PRO A 477 4.60 28.86 24.50
C PRO A 477 3.91 29.96 23.67
N TYR A 478 2.61 30.19 23.87
CA TYR A 478 1.81 31.09 23.05
C TYR A 478 1.96 32.55 23.49
N HIS A 479 2.31 33.45 22.57
CA HIS A 479 2.34 34.89 22.81
C HIS A 479 0.94 35.49 22.96
N THR A 480 -0.08 34.88 22.35
CA THR A 480 -1.48 35.27 22.49
C THR A 480 -2.40 34.08 22.26
N ILE A 481 -3.44 33.98 23.09
CA ILE A 481 -4.58 33.06 22.90
C ILE A 481 -5.76 33.92 22.47
N ARG A 482 -6.16 33.84 21.19
CA ARG A 482 -7.25 34.66 20.63
C ARG A 482 -8.63 34.17 21.08
N ALA A 483 -8.80 32.86 21.12
CA ALA A 483 -10.02 32.18 21.53
C ALA A 483 -9.67 30.79 22.07
N SER A 484 -10.39 30.31 23.08
CA SER A 484 -10.25 28.92 23.55
C SER A 484 -11.55 28.38 24.14
N GLN A 485 -11.66 27.05 24.15
CA GLN A 485 -12.79 26.28 24.66
C GLN A 485 -12.27 25.03 25.38
N ALA A 486 -12.58 24.90 26.66
CA ALA A 486 -12.28 23.68 27.44
C ALA A 486 -13.28 22.56 27.08
N LEU A 487 -12.80 21.32 26.98
CA LEU A 487 -13.53 20.16 26.48
C LEU A 487 -13.25 18.91 27.34
N LYS A 488 -14.31 18.18 27.73
CA LYS A 488 -14.18 16.91 28.48
C LYS A 488 -13.62 15.76 27.62
N HIS A 489 -14.03 15.72 26.36
CA HIS A 489 -13.64 14.77 25.33
C HIS A 489 -13.52 15.49 23.98
N ILE A 490 -12.83 14.89 23.01
CA ILE A 490 -12.73 15.44 21.65
C ILE A 490 -14.09 15.25 20.94
N PRO A 491 -14.68 16.30 20.34
CA PRO A 491 -15.89 16.18 19.52
C PRO A 491 -15.72 15.16 18.39
N ASP A 492 -16.80 14.45 18.03
CA ASP A 492 -16.72 13.40 17.01
C ASP A 492 -16.41 13.95 15.61
N ASN A 493 -16.76 15.20 15.33
CA ASN A 493 -16.36 15.89 14.11
C ASN A 493 -14.88 16.37 14.11
N LEU A 494 -14.09 15.99 15.12
CA LEU A 494 -12.63 16.14 15.16
C LEU A 494 -11.90 14.79 15.31
N ARG A 495 -12.58 13.65 15.12
CA ARG A 495 -11.99 12.31 15.20
C ARG A 495 -12.00 11.62 13.84
N HIS A 496 -10.83 11.20 13.37
CA HIS A 496 -10.70 10.47 12.10
C HIS A 496 -11.37 9.10 12.18
N LYS A 497 -11.84 8.60 11.03
CA LYS A 497 -12.57 7.31 10.95
C LYS A 497 -12.09 6.49 9.77
N PHE A 498 -12.11 5.17 9.91
CA PHE A 498 -12.03 4.22 8.81
C PHE A 498 -13.43 3.65 8.52
N LYS A 499 -13.72 3.42 7.25
CA LYS A 499 -14.91 2.69 6.81
C LYS A 499 -14.51 1.58 5.87
N TYR A 500 -15.23 0.46 5.96
CA TYR A 500 -15.22 -0.62 4.99
C TYR A 500 -16.67 -1.02 4.68
N GLU A 501 -17.02 -1.10 3.41
CA GLU A 501 -18.28 -1.63 2.91
C GLU A 501 -18.02 -2.78 1.92
N LEU A 502 -18.80 -3.86 2.02
CA LEU A 502 -18.87 -4.89 0.99
C LEU A 502 -20.25 -4.84 0.34
N GLN A 503 -20.28 -4.65 -0.97
CA GLN A 503 -21.49 -4.55 -1.77
C GLN A 503 -21.56 -5.68 -2.81
N SER A 504 -22.76 -5.99 -3.29
CA SER A 504 -22.92 -6.81 -4.52
C SER A 504 -22.07 -6.23 -5.65
N GLY A 505 -21.55 -7.08 -6.55
CA GLY A 505 -20.88 -6.63 -7.77
C GLY A 505 -21.81 -5.80 -8.68
N ALA A 506 -21.24 -5.22 -9.74
CA ALA A 506 -21.87 -4.19 -10.58
C ALA A 506 -23.18 -4.60 -11.31
N SER A 507 -23.58 -5.88 -11.25
CA SER A 507 -24.75 -6.45 -11.91
C SER A 507 -26.04 -6.37 -11.08
N GLY A 508 -26.49 -5.14 -10.75
CA GLY A 508 -27.82 -4.94 -10.15
C GLY A 508 -28.03 -3.57 -9.49
N LEU A 509 -28.98 -3.52 -8.55
CA LEU A 509 -29.00 -2.45 -7.55
C LEU A 509 -27.93 -2.81 -6.50
N PRO A 510 -26.98 -1.91 -6.17
CA PRO A 510 -25.97 -2.19 -5.16
C PRO A 510 -26.63 -2.42 -3.79
N GLN A 511 -26.28 -3.53 -3.16
CA GLN A 511 -26.73 -3.89 -1.81
C GLN A 511 -25.51 -4.05 -0.92
N THR A 512 -25.45 -3.28 0.17
CA THR A 512 -24.39 -3.38 1.18
C THR A 512 -24.65 -4.59 2.10
N HIS A 513 -23.79 -5.61 2.01
CA HIS A 513 -23.86 -6.83 2.81
C HIS A 513 -23.04 -6.74 4.11
N ILE A 514 -21.96 -5.94 4.08
CA ILE A 514 -21.12 -5.62 5.24
C ILE A 514 -20.94 -4.11 5.29
N ARG A 515 -21.03 -3.52 6.49
CA ARG A 515 -20.49 -2.18 6.77
C ARG A 515 -19.81 -2.19 8.13
N LEU A 516 -18.54 -1.80 8.14
CA LEU A 516 -17.79 -1.40 9.32
C LEU A 516 -17.54 0.11 9.22
N GLU A 517 -17.82 0.85 10.28
CA GLU A 517 -17.38 2.24 10.44
C GLU A 517 -16.84 2.37 11.87
N LYS A 518 -15.59 2.82 11.99
CA LYS A 518 -14.86 2.90 13.26
C LYS A 518 -14.02 4.17 13.27
N SER A 519 -13.92 4.81 14.42
CA SER A 519 -12.89 5.83 14.59
C SER A 519 -11.49 5.20 14.58
N LEU A 520 -10.47 5.93 14.11
CA LEU A 520 -9.11 5.39 14.04
C LEU A 520 -8.57 4.92 15.42
N PRO A 521 -8.83 5.63 16.54
CA PRO A 521 -8.50 5.15 17.88
C PRO A 521 -9.26 3.89 18.36
N GLU A 522 -10.27 3.38 17.63
CA GLU A 522 -10.92 2.08 17.91
C GLU A 522 -10.29 0.89 17.17
N ILE A 523 -9.47 1.12 16.14
CA ILE A 523 -9.05 0.08 15.18
C ILE A 523 -7.54 0.02 14.93
N LEU A 524 -6.80 1.10 15.18
CA LEU A 524 -5.34 1.08 15.17
C LEU A 524 -4.79 0.14 16.26
N GLY A 525 -3.69 -0.55 15.95
CA GLY A 525 -3.08 -1.57 16.81
C GLY A 525 -3.71 -2.97 16.70
N TYR A 526 -4.73 -3.16 15.85
CA TYR A 526 -5.40 -4.45 15.69
C TYR A 526 -5.29 -5.03 14.26
N GLN A 527 -5.26 -6.36 14.16
CA GLN A 527 -5.21 -7.10 12.89
C GLN A 527 -6.61 -7.15 12.26
N THR A 528 -6.92 -6.25 11.32
CA THR A 528 -8.24 -6.20 10.65
C THR A 528 -8.24 -7.03 9.36
N ALA A 529 -9.20 -7.92 9.15
CA ALA A 529 -9.23 -8.72 7.92
C ALA A 529 -10.64 -9.11 7.46
N LEU A 530 -10.89 -9.05 6.15
CA LEU A 530 -12.03 -9.71 5.52
C LEU A 530 -11.67 -11.16 5.19
N SER A 531 -12.60 -12.07 5.43
CA SER A 531 -12.52 -13.46 4.99
C SER A 531 -13.89 -13.99 4.59
N PHE A 532 -13.91 -15.06 3.77
CA PHE A 532 -15.13 -15.79 3.44
C PHE A 532 -15.21 -17.12 4.20
N THR A 533 -16.41 -17.50 4.62
CA THR A 533 -16.63 -18.58 5.61
C THR A 533 -17.80 -19.46 5.18
N PRO A 534 -17.73 -20.81 5.28
CA PRO A 534 -18.79 -21.68 4.75
C PRO A 534 -20.16 -21.34 5.34
N ALA A 535 -21.13 -21.00 4.48
CA ALA A 535 -22.38 -20.37 4.91
C ALA A 535 -23.23 -21.28 5.81
N THR A 536 -23.16 -22.59 5.60
CA THR A 536 -23.76 -23.63 6.41
C THR A 536 -22.78 -24.79 6.67
N ARG A 537 -23.20 -25.73 7.53
CA ARG A 537 -22.47 -26.99 7.73
C ARG A 537 -22.40 -27.84 6.44
N ALA A 538 -23.40 -27.78 5.57
CA ALA A 538 -23.38 -28.54 4.32
C ALA A 538 -22.29 -28.01 3.37
N ASP A 539 -22.16 -26.69 3.25
CA ASP A 539 -21.09 -26.03 2.49
C ASP A 539 -19.70 -26.44 3.00
N SER A 540 -19.52 -26.49 4.32
CA SER A 540 -18.27 -26.94 4.96
C SER A 540 -17.98 -28.42 4.68
N GLU A 541 -18.99 -29.28 4.68
CA GLU A 541 -18.83 -30.71 4.36
C GLU A 541 -18.54 -30.94 2.87
N VAL A 542 -19.13 -30.16 1.95
CA VAL A 542 -18.78 -30.19 0.52
C VAL A 542 -17.31 -29.78 0.29
N LEU A 543 -16.87 -28.64 0.84
CA LEU A 543 -15.50 -28.17 0.70
C LEU A 543 -14.47 -29.16 1.24
N ARG A 544 -14.75 -29.80 2.39
CA ARG A 544 -13.89 -30.85 2.94
C ARG A 544 -13.88 -32.11 2.07
N ASN A 545 -15.02 -32.49 1.49
CA ASN A 545 -15.11 -33.68 0.63
C ASN A 545 -14.49 -33.48 -0.77
N TYR A 546 -14.21 -32.23 -1.17
CA TYR A 546 -13.48 -31.90 -2.40
C TYR A 546 -11.96 -31.97 -2.24
N LEU A 547 -11.45 -31.97 -1.00
CA LEU A 547 -10.03 -32.16 -0.72
C LEU A 547 -9.64 -33.65 -0.81
N PRO A 548 -8.40 -33.96 -1.29
CA PRO A 548 -7.81 -35.28 -1.19
C PRO A 548 -7.87 -35.89 0.24
N SER A 549 -7.99 -37.22 0.31
CA SER A 549 -8.04 -37.97 1.57
C SER A 549 -6.68 -38.21 2.23
N ASP A 550 -5.60 -38.06 1.46
CA ASP A 550 -4.23 -37.88 1.92
C ASP A 550 -3.76 -36.50 1.40
N LEU A 551 -3.10 -35.73 2.25
CA LEU A 551 -2.61 -34.37 1.98
C LEU A 551 -1.16 -34.21 2.49
N SER A 552 -0.40 -35.31 2.48
CA SER A 552 1.03 -35.34 2.84
C SER A 552 1.93 -34.55 1.87
N ASP A 553 1.42 -34.19 0.68
CA ASP A 553 2.05 -33.22 -0.22
C ASP A 553 1.03 -32.15 -0.67
N VAL A 554 1.37 -30.88 -0.47
CA VAL A 554 0.57 -29.73 -0.92
C VAL A 554 0.42 -29.64 -2.44
N SER A 555 1.28 -30.30 -3.23
CA SER A 555 1.14 -30.36 -4.69
C SER A 555 -0.13 -31.09 -5.15
N GLN A 556 -0.74 -31.89 -4.27
CA GLN A 556 -1.98 -32.63 -4.51
C GLN A 556 -3.24 -31.79 -4.31
N LEU A 557 -3.14 -30.57 -3.76
CA LEU A 557 -4.28 -29.68 -3.59
C LEU A 557 -4.92 -29.32 -4.95
N PRO A 558 -6.25 -29.25 -5.06
CA PRO A 558 -6.91 -28.89 -6.31
C PRO A 558 -6.52 -27.48 -6.76
N LYS A 559 -5.82 -27.38 -7.90
CA LYS A 559 -5.41 -26.10 -8.51
C LYS A 559 -6.60 -25.29 -9.05
N THR A 560 -7.69 -25.97 -9.42
CA THR A 560 -8.93 -25.33 -9.88
C THR A 560 -10.12 -26.04 -9.25
N PHE A 561 -11.24 -25.34 -9.07
CA PHE A 561 -12.50 -25.91 -8.56
C PHE A 561 -13.72 -25.30 -9.28
N PRO A 562 -14.91 -25.94 -9.23
CA PRO A 562 -16.11 -25.42 -9.86
C PRO A 562 -16.53 -24.06 -9.28
N TYR A 563 -16.99 -23.15 -10.13
CA TYR A 563 -17.72 -21.96 -9.65
C TYR A 563 -18.97 -22.40 -8.89
N GLY A 564 -19.17 -21.81 -7.71
CA GLY A 564 -20.29 -22.15 -6.82
C GLY A 564 -20.21 -23.53 -6.16
N LEU A 565 -19.01 -24.12 -6.05
CA LEU A 565 -18.78 -25.40 -5.33
C LEU A 565 -19.45 -25.43 -3.94
N ALA A 566 -19.47 -24.30 -3.23
CA ALA A 566 -20.18 -24.11 -1.97
C ALA A 566 -20.57 -22.64 -1.78
N ASN A 567 -21.44 -22.36 -0.81
CA ASN A 567 -21.82 -21.00 -0.41
C ASN A 567 -20.94 -20.51 0.74
N VAL A 568 -20.66 -19.20 0.76
CA VAL A 568 -19.88 -18.52 1.79
C VAL A 568 -20.54 -17.22 2.26
N LYS A 569 -20.26 -16.84 3.51
CA LYS A 569 -20.57 -15.54 4.10
C LYS A 569 -19.30 -14.72 4.19
N ALA A 570 -19.43 -13.40 4.07
CA ALA A 570 -18.35 -12.48 4.41
C ALA A 570 -18.27 -12.33 5.94
N GLU A 571 -17.05 -12.25 6.46
CA GLU A 571 -16.74 -11.95 7.86
C GLU A 571 -15.57 -10.97 7.94
N ILE A 572 -15.80 -9.79 8.52
CA ILE A 572 -14.70 -8.93 8.99
C ILE A 572 -14.34 -9.35 10.40
N SER A 573 -13.05 -9.56 10.62
CA SER A 573 -12.44 -9.89 11.91
C SER A 573 -11.48 -8.81 12.36
N ILE A 574 -11.38 -8.60 13.68
CA ILE A 574 -10.40 -7.74 14.35
C ILE A 574 -9.65 -8.60 15.37
N SER A 575 -8.33 -8.75 15.18
CA SER A 575 -7.45 -9.68 15.91
C SER A 575 -8.06 -11.09 16.03
N GLY A 576 -8.51 -11.62 14.88
CA GLY A 576 -9.14 -12.95 14.75
C GLY A 576 -10.59 -13.06 15.22
N ASN A 577 -11.17 -12.05 15.88
CA ASN A 577 -12.55 -12.08 16.35
C ASN A 577 -13.48 -11.46 15.30
N THR A 578 -14.46 -12.22 14.80
CA THR A 578 -15.46 -11.72 13.84
C THR A 578 -16.33 -10.63 14.48
N VAL A 579 -16.29 -9.42 13.91
CA VAL A 579 -17.03 -8.24 14.38
C VAL A 579 -18.27 -7.93 13.52
N VAL A 580 -18.26 -8.28 12.24
CA VAL A 580 -19.40 -8.13 11.31
C VAL A 580 -19.42 -9.34 10.37
N SER A 581 -20.61 -9.88 10.11
CA SER A 581 -20.82 -10.96 9.13
C SER A 581 -22.10 -10.70 8.32
N GLY A 582 -22.12 -11.14 7.06
CA GLY A 582 -23.21 -10.84 6.14
C GLY A 582 -23.06 -11.46 4.75
N GLY A 583 -24.10 -11.27 3.94
CA GLY A 583 -24.23 -11.88 2.61
C GLY A 583 -24.50 -13.38 2.63
N ASN A 584 -24.61 -13.97 1.44
CA ASN A 584 -24.58 -15.41 1.18
C ASN A 584 -24.27 -15.59 -0.31
N PHE A 585 -23.01 -15.86 -0.61
CA PHE A 585 -22.44 -15.81 -1.96
C PHE A 585 -22.01 -17.21 -2.40
N ALA A 586 -22.09 -17.51 -3.69
CA ALA A 586 -21.40 -18.66 -4.27
C ALA A 586 -19.89 -18.39 -4.27
N ILE A 587 -19.05 -19.39 -3.99
CA ILE A 587 -17.60 -19.22 -4.14
C ILE A 587 -17.28 -18.92 -5.62
N GLY A 588 -16.59 -17.82 -5.87
CA GLY A 588 -16.39 -17.26 -7.21
C GLY A 588 -17.34 -16.11 -7.58
N ASP A 589 -18.30 -15.72 -6.72
CA ASP A 589 -19.11 -14.51 -6.96
C ASP A 589 -18.25 -13.24 -6.91
N GLU A 590 -18.52 -12.32 -7.84
CA GLU A 590 -17.87 -11.02 -7.91
C GLU A 590 -18.59 -9.98 -7.06
N LEU A 591 -17.84 -9.32 -6.18
CA LEU A 591 -18.32 -8.35 -5.19
C LEU A 591 -17.49 -7.07 -5.28
N GLN A 592 -18.02 -5.97 -4.74
CA GLN A 592 -17.31 -4.69 -4.70
C GLN A 592 -17.05 -4.29 -3.25
N ALA A 593 -15.77 -4.21 -2.87
CA ALA A 593 -15.39 -3.52 -1.65
C ALA A 593 -15.30 -2.02 -1.89
N SER A 594 -15.58 -1.21 -0.87
CA SER A 594 -15.17 0.19 -0.82
C SER A 594 -14.71 0.52 0.59
N MET A 595 -13.56 1.17 0.71
CA MET A 595 -12.97 1.50 2.00
C MET A 595 -12.17 2.80 1.93
N GLY A 596 -11.85 3.36 3.08
CA GLY A 596 -11.05 4.57 3.20
C GLY A 596 -11.37 5.38 4.45
N PHE A 597 -10.93 6.63 4.47
CA PHE A 597 -10.94 7.45 5.67
C PHE A 597 -11.93 8.60 5.63
N TRP A 598 -12.42 8.96 6.82
CA TRP A 598 -12.98 10.27 7.10
C TRP A 598 -11.97 11.09 7.88
N SER A 599 -11.66 12.29 7.39
CA SER A 599 -10.90 13.29 8.15
C SER A 599 -11.78 14.51 8.48
N PRO A 600 -11.52 15.23 9.59
CA PRO A 600 -12.16 16.51 9.88
C PRO A 600 -11.89 17.60 8.83
N ARG A 601 -10.91 17.39 7.95
CA ARG A 601 -10.41 18.38 6.99
C ARG A 601 -11.00 18.22 5.59
N PHE A 602 -11.04 16.98 5.10
CA PHE A 602 -11.35 16.65 3.70
C PHE A 602 -12.69 15.92 3.54
N GLY A 603 -13.24 15.35 4.62
CA GLY A 603 -14.46 14.53 4.56
C GLY A 603 -14.13 13.06 4.31
N TRP A 604 -15.02 12.34 3.61
CA TRP A 604 -14.82 10.95 3.22
C TRP A 604 -14.05 10.84 1.90
N GLU A 605 -12.90 10.19 1.92
CA GLU A 605 -12.13 9.74 0.76
C GLU A 605 -12.20 8.20 0.73
N LEU A 606 -12.60 7.61 -0.40
CA LEU A 606 -12.99 6.20 -0.49
C LEU A 606 -12.58 5.59 -1.83
N SER A 607 -11.71 4.58 -1.79
CA SER A 607 -11.45 3.71 -2.93
C SER A 607 -12.58 2.68 -3.11
N ALA A 608 -12.65 2.04 -4.27
CA ALA A 608 -13.57 0.94 -4.55
C ALA A 608 -12.93 -0.14 -5.44
N SER A 609 -12.86 -1.35 -4.91
CA SER A 609 -12.02 -2.44 -5.43
C SER A 609 -12.82 -3.75 -5.54
N PRO A 610 -12.96 -4.36 -6.74
CA PRO A 610 -13.64 -5.64 -6.93
C PRO A 610 -12.86 -6.79 -6.28
N LEU A 611 -13.59 -7.66 -5.58
CA LEU A 611 -13.04 -8.87 -4.96
C LEU A 611 -13.93 -10.09 -5.23
N ILE A 612 -13.37 -11.28 -5.07
CA ILE A 612 -14.09 -12.53 -5.33
C ILE A 612 -14.42 -13.24 -4.02
N ALA A 613 -15.67 -13.69 -3.90
CA ALA A 613 -16.16 -14.46 -2.78
C ALA A 613 -15.36 -15.76 -2.61
N GLY A 614 -14.49 -15.77 -1.60
CA GLY A 614 -13.53 -16.83 -1.32
C GLY A 614 -12.12 -16.31 -0.98
N GLU A 615 -11.77 -15.10 -1.43
CA GLU A 615 -10.49 -14.46 -1.13
C GLU A 615 -10.34 -14.09 0.36
N TYR A 616 -9.16 -14.30 0.94
CA TYR A 616 -8.79 -13.73 2.24
C TYR A 616 -8.01 -12.43 2.03
N HIS A 617 -8.41 -11.35 2.71
CA HIS A 617 -7.83 -10.02 2.59
C HIS A 617 -7.37 -9.52 3.97
N GLY A 618 -6.05 -9.42 4.18
CA GLY A 618 -5.47 -8.72 5.34
C GLY A 618 -5.47 -7.22 5.08
N ILE A 619 -6.20 -6.46 5.89
CA ILE A 619 -6.35 -5.01 5.76
C ILE A 619 -5.35 -4.34 6.71
N GLY A 620 -4.40 -3.60 6.14
CA GLY A 620 -3.42 -2.83 6.90
C GLY A 620 -3.87 -1.37 7.03
N ILE A 621 -3.69 -0.79 8.23
CA ILE A 621 -3.97 0.62 8.52
C ILE A 621 -2.73 1.22 9.18
N ASP A 622 -2.09 2.17 8.52
CA ASP A 622 -0.99 2.99 9.07
C ASP A 622 -1.51 4.41 9.32
N ALA A 623 -1.10 5.02 10.43
CA ALA A 623 -1.52 6.37 10.83
C ALA A 623 -0.35 7.37 10.76
N HIS A 624 0.64 7.19 11.63
CA HIS A 624 1.85 8.01 11.72
C HIS A 624 3.13 7.15 11.76
N GLY A 625 3.02 5.89 11.30
CA GLY A 625 3.99 4.82 11.41
C GLY A 625 3.35 3.58 12.06
N VAL A 626 3.72 2.39 11.57
CA VAL A 626 3.35 1.10 12.19
C VAL A 626 4.01 0.97 13.58
N SER A 627 3.25 0.58 14.60
CA SER A 627 3.80 0.35 15.94
C SER A 627 4.68 -0.90 16.05
N ARG A 628 5.55 -0.93 17.07
CA ARG A 628 6.36 -2.12 17.40
C ARG A 628 5.49 -3.24 17.98
N GLU A 629 4.46 -2.89 18.76
CA GLU A 629 3.57 -3.86 19.38
C GLU A 629 2.80 -4.70 18.36
N ILE A 630 2.24 -4.09 17.29
CA ILE A 630 1.50 -4.87 16.28
C ILE A 630 2.42 -5.81 15.49
N MET A 631 3.65 -5.39 15.18
CA MET A 631 4.66 -6.25 14.55
C MET A 631 5.12 -7.38 15.48
N GLY A 632 5.35 -7.04 16.75
CA GLY A 632 5.63 -7.99 17.82
C GLY A 632 4.52 -9.02 17.99
N ASP A 633 3.25 -8.62 17.93
CA ASP A 633 2.11 -9.54 18.04
C ASP A 633 1.96 -10.46 16.83
N VAL A 634 2.10 -9.94 15.60
CA VAL A 634 2.15 -10.78 14.38
C VAL A 634 3.29 -11.80 14.49
N LYS A 635 4.49 -11.37 14.90
CA LYS A 635 5.65 -12.25 15.10
C LYS A 635 5.40 -13.31 16.18
N ASN A 636 4.87 -12.91 17.33
CA ASN A 636 4.59 -13.81 18.44
C ASN A 636 3.49 -14.82 18.09
N GLN A 637 2.52 -14.43 17.25
CA GLN A 637 1.52 -15.33 16.69
C GLN A 637 2.15 -16.37 15.76
N PHE A 638 3.11 -15.99 14.92
CA PHE A 638 3.89 -16.94 14.12
C PHE A 638 4.78 -17.86 14.95
N ILE A 639 5.41 -17.38 16.03
CA ILE A 639 6.18 -18.24 16.95
C ILE A 639 5.27 -19.30 17.58
N ARG A 640 4.12 -18.89 18.14
CA ARG A 640 3.12 -19.83 18.70
C ARG A 640 2.60 -20.82 17.65
N LEU A 641 2.36 -20.36 16.42
CA LEU A 641 1.93 -21.23 15.32
C LEU A 641 3.02 -22.24 14.95
N LYS A 642 4.29 -21.81 14.89
CA LYS A 642 5.44 -22.68 14.65
C LYS A 642 5.53 -23.78 15.71
N GLU A 643 5.47 -23.41 16.99
CA GLU A 643 5.54 -24.35 18.12
C GLU A 643 4.38 -25.37 18.10
N ARG A 644 3.16 -24.93 17.75
CA ARG A 644 1.99 -25.82 17.56
C ARG A 644 2.17 -26.78 16.39
N LEU A 645 2.73 -26.32 15.27
CA LEU A 645 3.00 -27.16 14.10
C LEU A 645 4.14 -28.17 14.35
N GLU A 646 5.26 -27.75 14.96
CA GLU A 646 6.38 -28.62 15.33
C GLU A 646 6.00 -29.67 16.41
N SER A 647 5.06 -29.35 17.30
CA SER A 647 4.51 -30.28 18.31
C SER A 647 3.29 -31.09 17.85
N GLY A 648 2.83 -30.90 16.61
CA GLY A 648 1.64 -31.58 16.06
C GLY A 648 0.30 -31.12 16.63
N GLN A 649 0.27 -30.07 17.47
CA GLN A 649 -0.92 -29.49 18.11
C GLN A 649 -1.74 -28.62 17.14
N THR A 650 -2.19 -29.25 16.06
CA THR A 650 -2.86 -28.63 14.91
C THR A 650 -4.36 -28.47 15.08
N SER A 651 -4.95 -29.00 16.15
CA SER A 651 -6.33 -28.74 16.52
C SER A 651 -6.54 -27.28 16.91
N ASN A 652 -7.72 -26.74 16.58
CA ASN A 652 -8.16 -25.38 16.90
C ASN A 652 -7.18 -24.28 16.44
N ILE A 653 -6.45 -24.47 15.33
CA ILE A 653 -5.78 -23.34 14.66
C ILE A 653 -6.87 -22.59 13.87
N SER A 654 -7.01 -21.30 14.15
CA SER A 654 -7.97 -20.45 13.44
C SER A 654 -7.45 -20.06 12.05
N ARG A 655 -8.38 -19.72 11.15
CA ARG A 655 -8.04 -19.25 9.81
C ARG A 655 -7.35 -17.89 9.82
N HIS A 656 -7.56 -17.10 10.88
CA HIS A 656 -6.83 -15.85 11.08
C HIS A 656 -5.37 -16.11 11.47
N GLU A 657 -5.09 -17.04 12.39
CA GLU A 657 -3.70 -17.46 12.70
C GLU A 657 -2.98 -18.05 11.48
N ALA A 658 -3.68 -18.83 10.65
CA ALA A 658 -3.07 -19.52 9.50
C ALA A 658 -2.91 -18.64 8.24
N VAL A 659 -3.92 -17.80 7.93
CA VAL A 659 -3.99 -17.01 6.68
C VAL A 659 -3.93 -15.51 6.97
N GLY A 660 -4.73 -15.03 7.93
CA GLY A 660 -4.81 -13.61 8.28
C GLY A 660 -3.46 -13.03 8.74
N SER A 661 -2.74 -13.73 9.61
CA SER A 661 -1.41 -13.33 10.11
C SER A 661 -0.36 -13.25 8.99
N PHE A 662 -0.44 -14.12 7.98
CA PHE A 662 0.46 -14.08 6.80
C PHE A 662 0.25 -12.80 6.01
N LEU A 663 -1.01 -12.49 5.73
CA LEU A 663 -1.38 -11.31 4.96
C LEU A 663 -1.10 -10.02 5.76
N GLN A 664 -1.31 -10.04 7.07
CA GLN A 664 -0.96 -8.93 7.96
C GLN A 664 0.55 -8.69 8.07
N ALA A 665 1.36 -9.74 8.12
CA ALA A 665 2.82 -9.61 8.08
C ALA A 665 3.28 -8.88 6.80
N GLY A 666 2.67 -9.19 5.65
CA GLY A 666 2.99 -8.53 4.39
C GLY A 666 2.64 -7.04 4.35
N ILE A 667 1.39 -6.68 4.65
CA ILE A 667 0.94 -5.29 4.53
C ILE A 667 1.58 -4.36 5.58
N TYR A 668 1.84 -4.83 6.80
CA TYR A 668 2.58 -4.02 7.78
C TYR A 668 4.09 -3.97 7.50
N THR A 669 4.69 -5.01 6.91
CA THR A 669 6.07 -4.92 6.38
C THR A 669 6.15 -3.88 5.26
N TYR A 670 5.09 -3.72 4.44
CA TYR A 670 5.01 -2.68 3.41
C TYR A 670 5.01 -1.26 3.99
N PHE A 671 4.11 -0.97 4.94
CA PHE A 671 4.06 0.35 5.57
C PHE A 671 5.34 0.69 6.36
N ALA A 672 5.93 -0.28 7.06
CA ALA A 672 7.23 -0.09 7.72
C ALA A 672 8.37 0.16 6.73
N SER A 673 8.40 -0.57 5.60
CA SER A 673 9.43 -0.43 4.57
C SER A 673 9.34 0.88 3.80
N THR A 674 8.13 1.26 3.33
CA THR A 674 7.91 2.55 2.67
C THR A 674 8.24 3.71 3.61
N GLN A 675 7.82 3.64 4.88
CA GLN A 675 8.17 4.66 5.86
C GLN A 675 9.66 4.71 6.20
N ALA A 676 10.42 3.64 6.03
CA ALA A 676 11.89 3.67 6.12
C ALA A 676 12.50 4.43 4.93
N GLN A 677 12.10 4.07 3.71
CA GLN A 677 12.60 4.69 2.47
C GLN A 677 12.30 6.19 2.41
N ASN A 678 11.10 6.62 2.81
CA ASN A 678 10.72 8.04 2.86
C ASN A 678 11.70 8.88 3.71
N VAL A 679 12.10 8.37 4.88
CA VAL A 679 13.02 9.08 5.79
C VAL A 679 14.45 9.09 5.26
N ILE A 680 14.92 7.98 4.66
CA ILE A 680 16.28 7.92 4.07
C ILE A 680 16.40 8.87 2.89
N ALA A 681 15.40 8.88 1.99
CA ALA A 681 15.37 9.79 0.86
C ALA A 681 15.22 11.26 1.31
N SER A 682 14.40 11.54 2.34
CA SER A 682 14.10 12.92 2.71
C SER A 682 15.31 13.66 3.28
N VAL A 683 16.16 12.98 4.04
CA VAL A 683 17.46 13.51 4.50
C VAL A 683 18.30 13.99 3.31
N VAL A 684 18.44 13.16 2.29
CA VAL A 684 19.36 13.43 1.18
C VAL A 684 18.79 14.47 0.22
N ASP A 685 17.48 14.47 -0.03
CA ASP A 685 16.81 15.44 -0.91
C ASP A 685 16.46 16.78 -0.19
N GLU A 686 16.90 17.00 1.06
CA GLU A 686 16.60 18.20 1.88
C GLU A 686 15.09 18.42 2.09
N MET A 687 14.36 17.31 2.24
CA MET A 687 12.91 17.25 2.42
C MET A 687 12.54 16.93 3.87
N VAL A 688 11.40 17.46 4.31
CA VAL A 688 10.72 17.10 5.56
C VAL A 688 9.48 16.28 5.22
N THR A 689 9.31 15.10 5.80
CA THR A 689 8.17 14.21 5.51
C THR A 689 7.59 13.54 6.75
N TYR A 690 6.26 13.38 6.76
CA TYR A 690 5.49 12.74 7.83
C TYR A 690 4.41 11.82 7.27
N ARG A 691 4.38 10.58 7.75
CA ARG A 691 3.32 9.62 7.49
C ARG A 691 1.96 10.18 7.92
N GLN A 692 0.97 10.10 7.04
CA GLN A 692 -0.43 10.38 7.31
C GLN A 692 -1.26 9.10 7.12
N PRO A 693 -2.52 9.06 7.60
CA PRO A 693 -3.40 7.91 7.44
C PRO A 693 -3.31 7.29 6.04
N SER A 694 -2.90 6.02 6.00
CA SER A 694 -2.64 5.22 4.81
C SER A 694 -3.30 3.84 5.00
N TYR A 695 -3.83 3.25 3.92
CA TYR A 695 -4.45 1.92 3.98
C TYR A 695 -4.22 1.14 2.68
N GLY A 696 -4.38 -0.17 2.79
CA GLY A 696 -4.26 -1.10 1.68
C GLY A 696 -4.52 -2.53 2.12
N THR A 697 -4.45 -3.45 1.17
CA THR A 697 -4.64 -4.88 1.42
C THR A 697 -3.45 -5.70 0.93
N PHE A 698 -3.21 -6.81 1.61
CA PHE A 698 -2.51 -7.96 1.04
C PHE A 698 -3.48 -9.14 1.05
N SER A 699 -3.67 -9.80 -0.08
CA SER A 699 -4.74 -10.79 -0.27
C SER A 699 -4.28 -12.04 -1.03
N THR A 700 -5.00 -13.15 -0.81
CA THR A 700 -5.04 -14.27 -1.77
C THR A 700 -5.93 -13.87 -2.94
N ASN A 701 -5.47 -14.01 -4.18
CA ASN A 701 -6.22 -13.60 -5.37
C ASN A 701 -6.81 -14.82 -6.11
N LEU A 702 -8.11 -14.75 -6.42
CA LEU A 702 -8.83 -15.74 -7.23
C LEU A 702 -9.10 -15.21 -8.65
N SER A 703 -9.09 -16.11 -9.62
CA SER A 703 -9.60 -15.90 -10.97
C SER A 703 -10.87 -16.71 -11.20
N VAL A 704 -11.79 -16.19 -12.01
CA VAL A 704 -13.02 -16.88 -12.44
C VAL A 704 -13.03 -16.95 -13.96
N SER A 705 -13.13 -18.16 -14.49
CA SER A 705 -13.23 -18.41 -15.94
C SER A 705 -14.69 -18.37 -16.40
N TYR A 706 -14.96 -17.70 -17.51
CA TYR A 706 -16.29 -17.55 -18.09
C TYR A 706 -16.36 -18.16 -19.50
N ARG A 707 -17.49 -18.79 -19.81
CA ARG A 707 -17.87 -19.20 -21.17
C ARG A 707 -19.19 -18.52 -21.52
N PHE A 708 -19.16 -17.58 -22.46
CA PHE A 708 -20.31 -16.75 -22.85
C PHE A 708 -21.04 -16.08 -21.66
N GLY A 709 -20.28 -15.48 -20.73
CA GLY A 709 -20.83 -14.87 -19.51
C GLY A 709 -21.33 -15.85 -18.45
N VAL A 710 -21.22 -17.17 -18.67
CA VAL A 710 -21.47 -18.19 -17.64
C VAL A 710 -20.16 -18.50 -16.91
N PRO A 711 -20.01 -18.14 -15.61
CA PRO A 711 -18.86 -18.58 -14.83
C PRO A 711 -18.91 -20.09 -14.61
N PHE A 712 -17.75 -20.75 -14.70
CA PHE A 712 -17.68 -22.23 -14.65
C PHE A 712 -16.56 -22.79 -13.77
N ARG A 713 -15.43 -22.07 -13.65
CA ARG A 713 -14.23 -22.50 -12.92
C ARG A 713 -13.68 -21.34 -12.11
N VAL A 714 -13.11 -21.67 -10.95
CA VAL A 714 -12.34 -20.76 -10.09
C VAL A 714 -10.93 -21.33 -9.90
N GLU A 715 -9.93 -20.46 -9.86
CA GLU A 715 -8.51 -20.81 -9.75
C GLU A 715 -7.78 -19.83 -8.80
N PRO A 716 -7.05 -20.29 -7.78
CA PRO A 716 -6.16 -19.44 -6.99
C PRO A 716 -4.91 -19.08 -7.82
N ILE A 717 -4.85 -17.85 -8.30
CA ILE A 717 -3.82 -17.41 -9.26
C ILE A 717 -2.56 -16.87 -8.58
N GLY A 718 -2.64 -16.45 -7.32
CA GLY A 718 -1.50 -15.87 -6.61
C GLY A 718 -1.89 -15.00 -5.42
N PHE A 719 -1.01 -14.06 -5.10
CA PHE A 719 -1.24 -13.01 -4.11
C PHE A 719 -1.33 -11.64 -4.77
N THR A 720 -1.98 -10.69 -4.11
CA THR A 720 -2.04 -9.30 -4.55
C THR A 720 -1.87 -8.35 -3.37
N MET A 721 -0.98 -7.38 -3.53
CA MET A 721 -0.80 -6.24 -2.63
C MET A 721 -1.29 -5.00 -3.36
N ASP A 722 -2.36 -4.39 -2.84
CA ASP A 722 -3.05 -3.25 -3.44
C ASP A 722 -3.13 -2.15 -2.38
N VAL A 723 -2.51 -1.00 -2.64
CA VAL A 723 -2.35 0.08 -1.66
C VAL A 723 -3.14 1.30 -2.10
N ASP A 724 -4.43 1.24 -1.83
CA ASP A 724 -5.44 2.25 -2.13
C ASP A 724 -5.08 3.68 -1.66
N GLN A 725 -4.29 3.86 -0.58
CA GLN A 725 -3.83 5.19 -0.13
C GLN A 725 -2.50 5.13 0.64
N LEU A 726 -1.49 5.87 0.18
CA LEU A 726 -0.18 6.01 0.81
C LEU A 726 0.21 7.49 1.06
N SER A 727 -0.59 8.18 1.87
CA SER A 727 -0.47 9.62 2.11
C SER A 727 0.68 10.03 3.04
N ASN A 728 1.26 11.20 2.74
CA ASN A 728 2.25 11.87 3.59
C ASN A 728 1.98 13.38 3.59
N ASN A 729 2.46 14.09 4.62
CA ASN A 729 2.86 15.48 4.43
C ASN A 729 4.31 15.45 3.96
N THR A 730 4.64 16.22 2.93
CA THR A 730 6.00 16.30 2.38
C THR A 730 6.24 17.72 1.89
N GLU A 731 7.39 18.30 2.25
CA GLU A 731 7.78 19.65 1.82
C GLU A 731 9.31 19.77 1.74
N SER A 732 9.82 20.59 0.83
CA SER A 732 11.23 20.95 0.80
C SER A 732 11.56 21.92 1.93
N SER A 733 12.70 21.71 2.61
CA SER A 733 13.16 22.61 3.68
C SER A 733 13.24 24.09 3.27
N THR A 734 13.47 24.35 1.98
CA THR A 734 13.57 25.67 1.35
C THR A 734 12.33 26.07 0.53
N ASN A 735 11.24 25.28 0.57
CA ASN A 735 10.03 25.45 -0.27
C ASN A 735 10.33 25.39 -1.79
N CYS A 736 11.30 24.56 -2.19
CA CYS A 736 11.68 24.35 -3.59
C CYS A 736 10.73 23.36 -4.29
N TRP A 737 9.93 23.85 -5.24
CA TRP A 737 8.96 23.03 -5.98
C TRP A 737 9.62 21.92 -6.81
N ASP A 738 10.71 22.19 -7.52
CA ASP A 738 11.40 21.18 -8.35
C ASP A 738 11.88 19.98 -7.52
N THR A 739 12.44 20.25 -6.35
CA THR A 739 12.88 19.22 -5.39
C THR A 739 11.69 18.41 -4.89
N TRP A 740 10.62 19.09 -4.46
CA TRP A 740 9.41 18.46 -3.93
C TRP A 740 8.67 17.58 -4.95
N HIS A 741 8.39 18.10 -6.15
CA HIS A 741 7.76 17.34 -7.24
C HIS A 741 8.61 16.14 -7.68
N THR A 742 9.95 16.27 -7.69
CA THR A 742 10.86 15.16 -8.00
C THR A 742 10.84 14.08 -6.92
N PHE A 743 10.91 14.47 -5.64
CA PHE A 743 10.84 13.56 -4.49
C PHE A 743 9.54 12.75 -4.48
N ASN A 744 8.38 13.39 -4.71
CA ASN A 744 7.07 12.72 -4.70
C ASN A 744 7.00 11.59 -5.76
N LYS A 745 7.52 11.85 -6.96
CA LYS A 745 7.56 10.87 -8.07
C LYS A 745 8.55 9.73 -7.81
N HIS A 746 9.66 10.03 -7.15
CA HIS A 746 10.63 9.03 -6.71
C HIS A 746 10.02 8.08 -5.65
N ILE A 747 9.41 8.63 -4.60
CA ILE A 747 8.80 7.84 -3.52
C ILE A 747 7.66 6.95 -4.01
N GLY A 748 6.79 7.44 -4.90
CA GLY A 748 5.76 6.59 -5.51
C GLY A 748 6.34 5.40 -6.29
N GLY A 749 7.46 5.61 -7.01
CA GLY A 749 8.15 4.56 -7.75
C GLY A 749 8.75 3.47 -6.86
N ILE A 750 9.39 3.85 -5.75
CA ILE A 750 9.82 2.89 -4.71
C ILE A 750 8.62 2.17 -4.11
N SER A 751 7.57 2.92 -3.80
CA SER A 751 6.36 2.40 -3.14
C SER A 751 5.71 1.31 -3.98
N SER A 752 5.53 1.51 -5.29
CA SER A 752 4.93 0.47 -6.13
C SER A 752 5.85 -0.74 -6.37
N TYR A 753 7.17 -0.52 -6.45
CA TYR A 753 8.10 -1.64 -6.54
C TYR A 753 8.08 -2.53 -5.27
N LEU A 754 7.84 -1.95 -4.09
CA LEU A 754 7.69 -2.73 -2.84
C LEU A 754 6.44 -3.63 -2.83
N GLU A 755 5.41 -3.31 -3.61
CA GLU A 755 4.16 -4.10 -3.68
C GLU A 755 4.40 -5.49 -4.28
N ASN A 756 5.29 -5.63 -5.26
CA ASN A 756 5.72 -6.95 -5.74
C ASN A 756 6.83 -7.55 -4.87
N ARG A 757 7.76 -6.72 -4.38
CA ARG A 757 8.99 -7.21 -3.72
C ARG A 757 8.76 -7.81 -2.33
N ILE A 758 7.80 -7.31 -1.57
CA ILE A 758 7.54 -7.82 -0.21
C ILE A 758 6.90 -9.22 -0.27
N PRO A 759 5.90 -9.49 -1.13
CA PRO A 759 5.45 -10.85 -1.44
C PRO A 759 6.59 -11.78 -1.89
N GLU A 760 7.47 -11.33 -2.80
CA GLU A 760 8.64 -12.10 -3.26
C GLU A 760 9.52 -12.57 -2.08
N ILE A 761 9.86 -11.67 -1.16
CA ILE A 761 10.71 -11.96 -0.01
C ILE A 761 10.02 -12.94 0.96
N LEU A 762 8.73 -12.76 1.23
CA LEU A 762 7.96 -13.59 2.17
C LEU A 762 7.73 -15.04 1.66
N LEU A 763 7.73 -15.25 0.35
CA LEU A 763 7.45 -16.54 -0.29
C LEU A 763 8.70 -17.25 -0.85
N THR A 764 9.88 -16.63 -0.77
CA THR A 764 11.14 -17.20 -1.28
C THR A 764 11.46 -18.57 -0.67
N LYS A 765 11.44 -19.63 -1.50
CA LYS A 765 11.53 -21.04 -1.08
C LYS A 765 12.83 -21.69 -1.51
N GLY A 766 13.65 -22.08 -0.52
CA GLY A 766 14.92 -22.79 -0.75
C GLY A 766 15.94 -22.01 -1.58
N GLY A 767 15.87 -20.67 -1.56
CA GLY A 767 16.69 -19.77 -2.39
C GLY A 767 16.09 -19.43 -3.76
N ASN A 768 14.97 -20.04 -4.16
CA ASN A 768 14.20 -19.63 -5.34
C ASN A 768 13.13 -18.62 -4.92
N THR A 769 13.20 -17.41 -5.46
CA THR A 769 12.17 -16.38 -5.36
C THR A 769 11.25 -16.49 -6.58
N GLY A 770 9.94 -16.68 -6.37
CA GLY A 770 8.96 -16.50 -7.45
C GLY A 770 8.96 -15.05 -7.90
N GLN A 771 8.81 -14.76 -9.20
CA GLN A 771 8.92 -13.38 -9.69
C GLN A 771 7.57 -12.66 -9.59
N GLY A 772 7.53 -11.54 -8.87
CA GLY A 772 6.37 -10.67 -8.79
C GLY A 772 6.33 -9.62 -9.90
N VAL A 773 5.19 -8.94 -10.03
CA VAL A 773 5.00 -7.83 -10.96
C VAL A 773 4.25 -6.68 -10.29
N SER A 774 4.68 -5.47 -10.58
CA SER A 774 4.06 -4.18 -10.25
C SER A 774 4.11 -3.30 -11.49
N ALA A 775 3.57 -2.09 -11.46
CA ALA A 775 3.69 -1.15 -12.58
C ALA A 775 5.15 -0.91 -12.98
N ILE A 776 6.01 -0.69 -11.98
CA ILE A 776 7.45 -0.51 -12.15
C ILE A 776 8.11 -1.82 -12.61
N ALA A 777 7.79 -2.97 -12.03
CA ALA A 777 8.40 -4.23 -12.46
C ALA A 777 7.97 -4.67 -13.88
N ALA A 778 6.76 -4.35 -14.33
CA ALA A 778 6.33 -4.60 -15.71
C ALA A 778 7.03 -3.66 -16.72
N LEU A 779 7.14 -2.36 -16.40
CA LEU A 779 7.95 -1.39 -17.16
C LEU A 779 9.42 -1.82 -17.27
N ASN A 780 9.98 -2.29 -16.15
CA ASN A 780 11.32 -2.88 -16.05
C ASN A 780 11.48 -4.05 -17.05
N ILE A 781 10.61 -5.06 -16.96
CA ILE A 781 10.67 -6.26 -17.81
C ILE A 781 10.44 -5.90 -19.29
N ALA A 782 9.57 -4.94 -19.60
CA ALA A 782 9.26 -4.54 -20.96
C ALA A 782 10.46 -3.96 -21.71
N SER A 783 11.21 -3.04 -21.11
CA SER A 783 12.37 -2.45 -21.81
C SER A 783 13.55 -3.41 -21.89
N ASN A 784 13.69 -4.35 -20.95
CA ASN A 784 14.64 -5.47 -21.06
C ASN A 784 14.37 -6.37 -22.28
N LEU A 785 13.10 -6.47 -22.69
CA LEU A 785 12.66 -7.13 -23.92
C LEU A 785 12.77 -6.23 -25.17
N GLY A 786 13.50 -5.11 -25.07
CA GLY A 786 13.73 -4.15 -26.16
C GLY A 786 12.46 -3.43 -26.61
N GLN A 787 11.42 -3.33 -25.77
CA GLN A 787 10.23 -2.54 -26.08
C GLN A 787 10.52 -1.04 -26.02
N LYS A 788 9.75 -0.26 -26.79
CA LYS A 788 9.61 1.16 -26.54
C LYS A 788 8.89 1.40 -25.21
N ILE A 789 9.36 2.39 -24.44
CA ILE A 789 8.61 2.98 -23.35
C ILE A 789 8.16 4.37 -23.80
N TYR A 790 6.87 4.65 -23.65
CA TYR A 790 6.23 5.91 -24.05
C TYR A 790 5.94 6.78 -22.81
N THR A 791 6.09 8.09 -22.96
CA THR A 791 5.60 9.13 -22.05
C THR A 791 4.55 9.95 -22.77
N LEU A 792 3.28 9.70 -22.47
CA LEU A 792 2.12 10.32 -23.11
C LEU A 792 1.64 11.56 -22.35
N THR A 793 1.32 12.58 -23.13
CA THR A 793 0.72 13.86 -22.74
C THR A 793 -0.29 14.28 -23.83
N GLN A 794 -0.99 15.40 -23.65
CA GLN A 794 -1.97 15.86 -24.65
C GLN A 794 -1.36 16.10 -26.05
N SER A 795 -0.08 16.47 -26.13
CA SER A 795 0.59 16.80 -27.39
C SER A 795 0.87 15.57 -28.27
N ASN A 796 1.10 14.40 -27.67
CA ASN A 796 1.51 13.17 -28.35
C ASN A 796 0.57 11.99 -28.09
N LEU A 797 -0.68 12.23 -27.64
CA LEU A 797 -1.70 11.20 -27.40
C LEU A 797 -2.09 10.38 -28.66
N ASP A 798 -1.61 10.75 -29.84
CA ASP A 798 -1.66 9.89 -31.02
C ASP A 798 -0.68 8.71 -30.98
N SER A 799 0.42 8.74 -30.22
CA SER A 799 1.33 7.59 -30.07
C SER A 799 0.65 6.34 -29.49
N LEU A 800 -0.44 6.50 -28.74
CA LEU A 800 -1.21 5.40 -28.13
C LEU A 800 -1.80 4.40 -29.14
N GLN A 801 -1.87 4.71 -30.46
CA GLN A 801 -2.28 3.72 -31.47
C GLN A 801 -1.24 2.61 -31.68
N GLN A 802 0.04 2.94 -31.46
CA GLN A 802 1.17 2.00 -31.56
C GLN A 802 1.27 1.08 -30.33
N VAL A 803 0.75 1.51 -29.18
CA VAL A 803 0.75 0.72 -27.94
C VAL A 803 -0.34 -0.36 -27.98
N THR A 804 0.07 -1.59 -27.67
CA THR A 804 -0.82 -2.72 -27.36
C THR A 804 -0.99 -2.80 -25.86
N ILE A 805 -2.22 -2.58 -25.41
CA ILE A 805 -2.70 -2.62 -24.03
C ILE A 805 -4.23 -2.80 -24.10
N ASP A 806 -4.82 -3.40 -23.07
CA ASP A 806 -6.24 -3.72 -22.98
C ASP A 806 -7.15 -2.49 -23.15
N SER A 807 -8.42 -2.74 -23.50
CA SER A 807 -9.42 -1.70 -23.72
C SER A 807 -9.67 -0.78 -22.50
N GLN A 808 -9.58 -1.31 -21.28
CA GLN A 808 -9.98 -0.58 -20.07
C GLN A 808 -8.89 0.37 -19.59
N ALA A 809 -7.65 -0.11 -19.43
CA ALA A 809 -6.48 0.75 -19.19
C ALA A 809 -6.30 1.75 -20.34
N ARG A 810 -6.54 1.36 -21.60
CA ARG A 810 -6.53 2.32 -22.72
C ARG A 810 -7.55 3.45 -22.54
N SER A 811 -8.78 3.13 -22.12
CA SER A 811 -9.84 4.12 -21.88
C SER A 811 -9.47 5.08 -20.75
N GLU A 812 -8.92 4.55 -19.67
CA GLU A 812 -8.44 5.33 -18.53
C GLU A 812 -7.26 6.26 -18.92
N ILE A 813 -6.24 5.72 -19.59
CA ILE A 813 -5.05 6.49 -20.04
C ILE A 813 -5.47 7.65 -20.95
N LEU A 814 -6.55 7.49 -21.72
CA LEU A 814 -7.14 8.57 -22.49
C LEU A 814 -7.80 9.64 -21.63
N ILE A 815 -8.56 9.25 -20.59
CA ILE A 815 -9.19 10.16 -19.64
C ILE A 815 -8.13 10.93 -18.84
N ALA A 816 -7.14 10.23 -18.28
CA ALA A 816 -6.02 10.80 -17.55
C ALA A 816 -5.28 11.89 -18.35
N VAL A 817 -4.87 11.58 -19.58
CA VAL A 817 -4.18 12.54 -20.43
C VAL A 817 -5.09 13.70 -20.84
N GLN A 818 -6.39 13.46 -21.07
CA GLN A 818 -7.37 14.54 -21.31
C GLN A 818 -7.56 15.44 -20.09
N ALA A 819 -7.45 14.91 -18.87
CA ALA A 819 -7.40 15.66 -17.62
C ALA A 819 -6.05 16.38 -17.35
N GLY A 820 -5.07 16.26 -18.25
CA GLY A 820 -3.76 16.92 -18.16
C GLY A 820 -2.67 16.10 -17.47
N LYS A 821 -2.98 14.89 -17.00
CA LYS A 821 -2.01 13.96 -16.39
C LYS A 821 -1.00 13.46 -17.44
N THR A 822 0.17 13.03 -16.99
CA THR A 822 1.18 12.36 -17.83
C THR A 822 1.13 10.85 -17.61
N VAL A 823 1.21 10.05 -18.67
CA VAL A 823 1.20 8.58 -18.54
C VAL A 823 2.49 7.96 -19.06
N LEU A 824 3.14 7.17 -18.22
CA LEU A 824 4.27 6.30 -18.57
C LEU A 824 3.74 4.89 -18.83
N LEU A 825 4.06 4.28 -19.97
CA LEU A 825 3.63 2.92 -20.34
C LEU A 825 4.56 2.26 -21.37
N HIS A 826 4.53 0.94 -21.48
CA HIS A 826 5.32 0.19 -22.47
C HIS A 826 4.51 -0.25 -23.71
N GLU A 827 5.23 -0.67 -24.76
CA GLU A 827 4.70 -0.89 -26.12
C GLU A 827 3.70 -2.05 -26.28
N ARG A 828 3.87 -3.14 -25.52
CA ARG A 828 3.06 -4.38 -25.62
C ARG A 828 3.14 -5.22 -24.32
N PRO A 829 2.17 -6.09 -24.03
CA PRO A 829 2.18 -6.89 -22.80
C PRO A 829 3.46 -7.72 -22.60
N VAL A 830 3.80 -7.96 -21.34
CA VAL A 830 4.87 -8.84 -20.86
C VAL A 830 4.29 -10.02 -20.08
N GLN A 831 5.09 -11.10 -19.95
CA GLN A 831 4.74 -12.28 -19.17
C GLN A 831 5.55 -12.30 -17.87
N VAL A 832 4.90 -12.52 -16.72
CA VAL A 832 5.54 -12.69 -15.42
C VAL A 832 4.86 -13.84 -14.66
N GLY A 833 5.50 -15.01 -14.64
CA GLY A 833 4.84 -16.24 -14.19
C GLY A 833 3.58 -16.53 -15.03
N THR A 834 2.43 -16.68 -14.37
CA THR A 834 1.12 -16.82 -15.02
C THR A 834 0.56 -15.50 -15.55
N TRP A 835 0.95 -14.34 -14.99
CA TRP A 835 0.39 -13.04 -15.36
C TRP A 835 0.86 -12.59 -16.74
N HIS A 836 -0.09 -12.13 -17.56
CA HIS A 836 0.14 -11.54 -18.87
C HIS A 836 -0.48 -10.16 -18.90
N GLY A 837 0.31 -9.11 -19.12
CA GLY A 837 -0.23 -7.75 -19.05
C GLY A 837 0.75 -6.62 -19.24
N SER A 838 0.27 -5.40 -19.01
CA SER A 838 1.04 -4.15 -19.14
C SER A 838 1.05 -3.37 -17.83
N GLY A 839 2.21 -2.80 -17.48
CA GLY A 839 2.35 -1.83 -16.40
C GLY A 839 2.38 -0.41 -16.93
N TYR A 840 1.74 0.50 -16.20
CA TYR A 840 1.67 1.91 -16.54
C TYR A 840 1.55 2.77 -15.27
N VAL A 841 1.99 4.02 -15.36
CA VAL A 841 1.96 4.98 -14.26
C VAL A 841 1.32 6.27 -14.73
N ILE A 842 0.33 6.75 -13.99
CA ILE A 842 -0.35 8.02 -14.22
C ILE A 842 0.21 9.03 -13.23
N TYR A 843 0.75 10.14 -13.70
CA TYR A 843 1.35 11.21 -12.90
C TYR A 843 0.56 12.50 -13.00
N ASP A 844 0.36 13.16 -11.86
CA ASP A 844 0.02 14.57 -11.81
C ASP A 844 1.27 15.43 -12.06
N GLN A 845 1.16 16.47 -12.90
CA GLN A 845 2.30 17.34 -13.24
C GLN A 845 2.57 18.41 -12.17
N ASP A 846 1.55 18.84 -11.42
CA ASP A 846 1.67 19.96 -10.48
C ASP A 846 2.21 19.51 -9.11
N SER A 847 1.85 18.30 -8.67
CA SER A 847 2.22 17.73 -7.37
C SER A 847 3.26 16.61 -7.43
N GLY A 848 3.39 15.94 -8.57
CA GLY A 848 4.20 14.71 -8.69
C GLY A 848 3.57 13.48 -8.03
N ALA A 849 2.33 13.55 -7.54
CA ALA A 849 1.57 12.38 -7.12
C ALA A 849 1.33 11.41 -8.30
N GLY A 850 1.10 10.13 -8.00
CA GLY A 850 0.90 9.12 -9.02
C GLY A 850 0.02 7.93 -8.64
N ALA A 851 -0.55 7.29 -9.66
CA ALA A 851 -1.16 5.97 -9.58
C ALA A 851 -0.31 4.98 -10.39
N TYR A 852 0.04 3.85 -9.77
CA TYR A 852 0.96 2.84 -10.32
C TYR A 852 0.17 1.55 -10.54
N LYS A 853 -0.01 1.16 -11.81
CA LYS A 853 -1.12 0.29 -12.22
C LYS A 853 -0.67 -0.86 -13.12
N ILE A 854 -1.37 -1.99 -13.03
CA ILE A 854 -1.17 -3.16 -13.90
C ILE A 854 -2.48 -3.58 -14.57
N SER A 855 -2.42 -4.05 -15.83
CA SER A 855 -3.60 -4.55 -16.54
C SER A 855 -4.15 -5.83 -15.92
N GLY A 856 -5.45 -6.09 -16.11
CA GLY A 856 -6.19 -7.16 -15.45
C GLY A 856 -6.89 -6.71 -14.16
N GLY A 857 -6.70 -5.45 -13.74
CA GLY A 857 -7.55 -4.76 -12.77
C GLY A 857 -6.82 -4.17 -11.57
N ALA A 858 -5.75 -4.81 -11.08
CA ALA A 858 -5.15 -4.49 -9.79
C ALA A 858 -4.37 -3.17 -9.76
N ASN A 859 -4.51 -2.42 -8.66
CA ASN A 859 -3.71 -1.23 -8.35
C ASN A 859 -2.53 -1.62 -7.46
N GLY A 860 -1.55 -2.32 -8.03
CA GLY A 860 -0.28 -2.52 -7.34
C GLY A 860 0.51 -3.76 -7.77
N GLY A 861 0.80 -4.62 -6.79
CA GLY A 861 1.67 -5.79 -6.93
C GLY A 861 0.92 -7.13 -7.01
N PHE A 862 1.31 -7.98 -7.95
CA PHE A 862 0.84 -9.37 -8.09
C PHE A 862 2.01 -10.37 -8.01
N LEU A 863 1.81 -11.54 -7.41
CA LEU A 863 2.77 -12.64 -7.41
C LEU A 863 2.06 -14.00 -7.55
N SER A 864 2.39 -14.71 -8.63
CA SER A 864 1.95 -16.09 -8.86
C SER A 864 2.79 -17.07 -8.03
N ASP A 865 2.18 -17.75 -7.04
CA ASP A 865 2.84 -18.77 -6.21
C ASP A 865 1.85 -19.86 -5.75
N ASP A 866 2.24 -21.14 -5.79
CA ASP A 866 1.41 -22.28 -5.36
C ASP A 866 0.96 -22.19 -3.87
N ALA A 867 1.66 -21.41 -3.04
CA ALA A 867 1.25 -21.11 -1.68
C ALA A 867 -0.10 -20.38 -1.60
N ALA A 868 -0.50 -19.64 -2.65
CA ALA A 868 -1.82 -18.99 -2.72
C ALA A 868 -2.96 -20.03 -2.74
N GLY A 869 -2.79 -21.11 -3.51
CA GLY A 869 -3.72 -22.25 -3.50
C GLY A 869 -3.76 -22.94 -2.14
N THR A 870 -2.60 -23.09 -1.49
CA THR A 870 -2.52 -23.64 -0.13
C THR A 870 -3.29 -22.78 0.88
N LEU A 871 -3.02 -21.47 0.93
CA LEU A 871 -3.69 -20.55 1.86
C LEU A 871 -5.18 -20.38 1.56
N THR A 872 -5.60 -20.44 0.29
CA THR A 872 -7.01 -20.46 -0.11
C THR A 872 -7.74 -21.67 0.50
N TRP A 873 -7.18 -22.88 0.32
CA TRP A 873 -7.79 -24.10 0.89
C TRP A 873 -7.80 -24.11 2.42
N LEU A 874 -6.81 -23.50 3.09
CA LEU A 874 -6.84 -23.28 4.55
C LEU A 874 -7.89 -22.22 4.97
N GLY A 875 -8.14 -21.21 4.14
CA GLY A 875 -9.22 -20.24 4.30
C GLY A 875 -10.63 -20.86 4.21
N PHE A 876 -10.80 -21.91 3.41
CA PHE A 876 -12.04 -22.69 3.37
C PHE A 876 -12.13 -23.74 4.50
N VAL A 877 -11.06 -24.50 4.74
CA VAL A 877 -11.09 -25.70 5.60
C VAL A 877 -10.01 -25.64 6.69
N ALA A 878 -10.31 -24.94 7.78
CA ALA A 878 -9.41 -24.76 8.93
C ALA A 878 -8.83 -26.07 9.50
N GLY A 879 -9.57 -27.19 9.40
CA GLY A 879 -9.11 -28.50 9.88
C GLY A 879 -8.02 -29.17 9.03
N ALA A 880 -7.78 -28.71 7.80
CA ALA A 880 -6.80 -29.31 6.89
C ALA A 880 -5.34 -29.08 7.32
N ILE A 881 -5.08 -28.09 8.18
CA ILE A 881 -3.74 -27.70 8.67
C ILE A 881 -2.96 -28.89 9.25
N SER A 882 -3.66 -29.86 9.85
CA SER A 882 -3.09 -31.09 10.41
C SER A 882 -2.28 -31.95 9.43
N THR A 883 -2.55 -31.84 8.13
CA THR A 883 -1.89 -32.64 7.07
C THR A 883 -0.76 -31.87 6.38
N VAL A 884 -0.99 -30.61 6.04
CA VAL A 884 -0.04 -29.75 5.32
C VAL A 884 1.00 -29.03 6.22
N ALA A 885 0.94 -29.26 7.53
CA ALA A 885 1.74 -28.58 8.55
C ALA A 885 3.26 -28.48 8.23
N LEU A 886 3.85 -29.59 7.77
CA LEU A 886 5.29 -29.66 7.48
C LEU A 886 5.71 -28.75 6.31
N SER A 887 4.86 -28.60 5.29
CA SER A 887 5.09 -27.66 4.19
C SER A 887 4.90 -26.21 4.63
N PHE A 888 4.03 -25.96 5.61
CA PHE A 888 3.73 -24.62 6.11
C PHE A 888 4.81 -24.05 7.04
N LEU A 889 5.48 -24.92 7.81
CA LEU A 889 6.58 -24.53 8.72
C LEU A 889 7.70 -23.73 8.05
N PHE A 890 7.96 -23.96 6.76
CA PHE A 890 8.97 -23.20 6.01
C PHE A 890 8.58 -21.71 5.89
N TYR A 891 7.35 -21.41 5.46
CA TYR A 891 6.88 -20.03 5.33
C TYR A 891 6.82 -19.34 6.69
N VAL A 892 6.35 -20.03 7.74
CA VAL A 892 6.35 -19.53 9.12
C VAL A 892 7.76 -19.10 9.56
N ALA A 893 8.79 -19.91 9.28
CA ALA A 893 10.18 -19.57 9.62
C ALA A 893 10.73 -18.39 8.80
N ALA A 894 10.40 -18.30 7.51
CA ALA A 894 10.76 -17.16 6.66
C ALA A 894 10.13 -15.84 7.17
N ILE A 895 8.84 -15.87 7.50
CA ILE A 895 8.10 -14.70 7.98
C ILE A 895 8.63 -14.24 9.34
N ILE A 896 8.92 -15.14 10.28
CA ILE A 896 9.57 -14.79 11.56
C ILE A 896 10.91 -14.08 11.30
N THR A 897 11.67 -14.49 10.28
CA THR A 897 12.94 -13.85 9.93
C THR A 897 12.74 -12.44 9.36
N VAL A 898 11.71 -12.23 8.51
CA VAL A 898 11.35 -10.91 8.00
C VAL A 898 10.84 -9.99 9.10
N LEU A 899 9.99 -10.48 10.00
CA LEU A 899 9.45 -9.69 11.11
C LEU A 899 10.54 -9.28 12.11
N LEU A 900 11.49 -10.18 12.41
CA LEU A 900 12.68 -9.85 13.21
C LEU A 900 13.55 -8.78 12.54
N LEU A 901 13.61 -8.74 11.20
CA LEU A 901 14.31 -7.69 10.45
C LEU A 901 13.56 -6.34 10.49
N VAL A 902 12.23 -6.34 10.49
CA VAL A 902 11.42 -5.10 10.58
C VAL A 902 11.37 -4.55 12.00
N ASP A 903 11.17 -5.39 13.03
CA ASP A 903 11.22 -4.97 14.44
C ASP A 903 12.50 -4.21 14.75
N LEU A 904 13.62 -4.70 14.23
CA LEU A 904 14.95 -4.17 14.47
C LEU A 904 15.22 -2.85 13.71
N LEU A 905 14.47 -2.60 12.63
CA LEU A 905 14.40 -1.32 11.91
C LEU A 905 13.47 -0.32 12.62
N LEU A 906 12.44 -0.79 13.33
CA LEU A 906 11.59 0.05 14.18
C LEU A 906 12.29 0.42 15.50
N ASP A 907 12.98 -0.52 16.14
CA ASP A 907 13.80 -0.30 17.36
C ASP A 907 14.90 0.75 17.14
N TYR A 908 15.50 0.79 15.94
CA TYR A 908 16.48 1.81 15.55
C TYR A 908 15.96 3.25 15.72
N ARG A 909 14.65 3.48 15.55
CA ARG A 909 14.02 4.81 15.72
C ARG A 909 13.75 5.18 17.18
N ALA A 910 13.88 4.25 18.11
CA ALA A 910 13.41 4.39 19.49
C ALA A 910 14.52 4.42 20.54
N ILE A 911 15.80 4.41 20.14
CA ILE A 911 16.95 4.27 21.04
C ILE A 911 18.04 5.32 20.73
N ASP A 912 18.21 6.28 21.63
CA ASP A 912 19.52 6.90 21.90
C ASP A 912 20.28 5.94 22.83
N HIS A 913 21.45 5.44 22.40
CA HIS A 913 22.56 5.04 23.28
C HIS A 913 23.85 4.80 22.49
N ARG A 914 24.99 4.88 23.19
CA ARG A 914 26.34 4.95 22.60
C ARG A 914 26.94 3.58 22.24
N CYS A 915 27.83 3.62 21.24
CA CYS A 915 28.79 2.58 20.80
C CYS A 915 28.32 1.52 19.77
N ALA A 916 28.55 1.87 18.50
CA ALA A 916 29.31 1.09 17.51
C ALA A 916 28.69 -0.17 16.83
N GLY A 917 28.73 -0.14 15.49
CA GLY A 917 28.77 -1.31 14.61
C GLY A 917 27.44 -1.99 14.29
N LEU A 918 26.66 -2.36 15.30
CA LEU A 918 25.55 -3.30 15.08
C LEU A 918 24.36 -2.68 14.34
N GLY A 919 23.97 -1.44 14.65
CA GLY A 919 22.85 -0.74 13.99
C GLY A 919 23.05 -0.55 12.48
N GLY A 920 24.29 -0.30 12.04
CA GLY A 920 24.64 -0.25 10.62
C GLY A 920 24.51 -1.61 9.93
N LEU A 921 25.03 -2.68 10.55
CA LEU A 921 24.87 -4.06 10.06
C LEU A 921 23.40 -4.50 10.00
N ILE A 922 22.54 -3.96 10.87
CA ILE A 922 21.10 -4.21 10.91
C ILE A 922 20.40 -3.57 9.71
N MET A 923 20.54 -2.25 9.54
CA MET A 923 19.99 -1.52 8.39
C MET A 923 20.54 -2.06 7.07
N LEU A 924 21.78 -2.57 7.07
CA LEU A 924 22.39 -3.22 5.91
C LEU A 924 21.97 -4.68 5.73
N ALA A 925 21.60 -5.45 6.75
CA ALA A 925 21.04 -6.80 6.56
C ALA A 925 19.63 -6.74 5.95
N VAL A 926 18.80 -5.80 6.45
CA VAL A 926 17.53 -5.40 5.83
C VAL A 926 17.82 -4.91 4.39
N GLY A 927 18.75 -3.96 4.26
CA GLY A 927 19.19 -3.36 2.99
C GLY A 927 19.80 -4.34 1.98
N VAL A 928 20.35 -5.48 2.40
CA VAL A 928 20.94 -6.52 1.53
C VAL A 928 19.90 -7.54 1.07
N SER A 929 18.90 -7.86 1.90
CA SER A 929 17.68 -8.56 1.44
C SER A 929 16.93 -7.71 0.40
N ILE A 930 17.00 -6.39 0.58
CA ILE A 930 16.53 -5.33 -0.32
C ILE A 930 17.55 -5.01 -1.44
N ALA A 931 18.78 -5.52 -1.42
CA ALA A 931 19.76 -5.24 -2.50
C ALA A 931 19.54 -6.10 -3.75
N GLY A 932 18.85 -7.24 -3.63
CA GLY A 932 18.43 -8.09 -4.76
C GLY A 932 17.34 -7.48 -5.65
N ILE A 933 17.03 -6.19 -5.48
CA ILE A 933 15.98 -5.42 -6.15
C ILE A 933 16.40 -4.88 -7.52
N PHE A 934 17.68 -4.55 -7.69
CA PHE A 934 18.14 -3.64 -8.75
C PHE A 934 18.37 -4.32 -10.10
N ALA A 935 17.28 -4.83 -10.68
CA ALA A 935 17.28 -5.48 -12.00
C ALA A 935 16.27 -4.91 -13.03
N ALA A 936 15.66 -3.74 -12.76
CA ALA A 936 15.54 -2.56 -13.65
C ALA A 936 15.01 -2.74 -15.12
N PRO A 937 15.04 -1.70 -15.99
CA PRO A 937 14.25 -0.46 -15.97
C PRO A 937 13.38 -0.32 -17.28
N LEU A 938 12.47 0.65 -17.53
CA LEU A 938 12.62 2.09 -17.92
C LEU A 938 11.19 2.73 -18.07
N MET A 939 10.87 4.03 -18.21
CA MET A 939 11.60 5.26 -18.59
C MET A 939 11.39 6.45 -17.63
N GLY A 940 10.23 6.67 -16.99
CA GLY A 940 10.09 7.70 -15.92
C GLY A 940 11.05 7.47 -14.73
N ILE A 941 11.57 6.25 -14.72
CA ILE A 941 12.89 5.80 -14.28
C ILE A 941 14.05 6.80 -14.41
N VAL A 942 14.11 7.74 -15.36
CA VAL A 942 15.13 8.80 -15.30
C VAL A 942 15.02 9.57 -13.97
N LEU A 943 13.79 9.97 -13.59
CA LEU A 943 13.50 10.62 -12.31
C LEU A 943 13.54 9.64 -11.12
N MET A 944 13.04 8.42 -11.31
CA MET A 944 13.09 7.38 -10.25
C MET A 944 14.53 6.97 -9.92
N TYR A 945 15.46 6.99 -10.88
CA TYR A 945 16.86 6.65 -10.66
C TYR A 945 17.66 7.82 -10.12
N THR A 946 17.45 9.06 -10.57
CA THR A 946 18.05 10.22 -9.88
C THR A 946 17.64 10.26 -8.40
N GLY A 947 16.38 9.94 -8.09
CA GLY A 947 15.91 9.77 -6.72
C GLY A 947 16.52 8.55 -5.99
N LEU A 948 16.53 7.36 -6.60
CA LEU A 948 17.15 6.16 -6.01
C LEU A 948 18.65 6.34 -5.70
N LEU A 949 19.27 7.37 -6.24
CA LEU A 949 20.69 7.68 -6.11
C LEU A 949 21.01 8.73 -5.06
N ALA A 950 20.00 9.39 -4.51
CA ALA A 950 20.05 9.88 -3.15
C ALA A 950 20.16 8.71 -2.15
N GLY A 951 19.34 7.66 -2.32
CA GLY A 951 19.21 6.56 -1.36
C GLY A 951 20.31 5.48 -1.35
N ASN A 952 21.22 5.43 -2.33
CA ASN A 952 22.21 4.33 -2.44
C ASN A 952 23.43 4.47 -1.51
N ALA A 953 23.47 5.50 -0.67
CA ALA A 953 24.55 5.78 0.26
C ALA A 953 24.90 4.64 1.26
N PRO A 954 23.96 3.99 1.97
CA PRO A 954 24.32 3.14 3.11
C PRO A 954 24.97 1.81 2.72
N LEU A 955 24.81 1.36 1.47
CA LEU A 955 25.00 -0.03 1.05
C LEU A 955 26.48 -0.45 0.88
N THR A 956 27.42 0.44 1.16
CA THR A 956 28.87 0.22 1.04
C THR A 956 29.60 0.27 2.38
N VAL A 957 29.22 1.18 3.29
CA VAL A 957 29.87 1.43 4.61
C VAL A 957 30.14 0.16 5.46
N ALA A 958 29.45 -0.96 5.20
CA ALA A 958 29.66 -2.22 5.90
C ALA A 958 30.59 -3.23 5.19
N ASN A 959 30.94 -3.06 3.91
CA ASN A 959 31.89 -3.95 3.24
C ASN A 959 33.35 -3.56 3.54
N SER A 960 33.54 -2.31 3.90
CA SER A 960 34.68 -1.67 4.52
C SER A 960 35.60 -2.55 5.38
N SER A 961 36.89 -2.21 5.34
CA SER A 961 37.85 -2.62 6.38
C SER A 961 37.45 -2.06 7.75
N ILE A 962 36.76 -0.91 7.73
CA ILE A 962 35.99 -0.26 8.79
C ILE A 962 35.43 -1.23 9.85
N CYS A 963 34.53 -2.09 9.37
CA CYS A 963 33.56 -2.84 10.18
C CYS A 963 33.88 -4.34 10.34
N ARG A 964 35.12 -4.77 10.09
CA ARG A 964 35.54 -6.18 10.11
C ARG A 964 36.46 -6.56 11.28
N ASN A 965 36.79 -5.64 12.18
CA ASN A 965 37.64 -5.85 13.37
C ASN A 965 36.97 -5.36 14.65
#